data_AF-A0A0K6GJ50-F1
#
_entry.id   AF-A0A0K6GJ50-F1
#
_cell.length_a   1.000
_cell.length_b   1.000
_cell.length_c   1.000
_cell.angle_alpha   90.00
_cell.angle_beta   90.00
_cell.angle_gamma   90.00
#
_symmetry.space_group_name_H-M   'P 1'
#
loop_
_entity.id
_entity.type
_entity.pdbx_description
1 polymer ?
#
loop_
_entity_poly.entity_id
_entity_poly.type
_entity_poly.pdbx_seq_one_letter_code
_entity_poly.pdbx_strand_id
1 'polypeptide(L)'
;MSAHHHHHHQQHQQHQQRQPRPIFEHLNERHNRLAAWFLGPKAENAPFLRHFFEYIAKQTEEARNKFQPADPKFIDTEIQTSSSFQQEIKDLDGALKELTNALADHSIPFWSPRYNAHMTYDTSMPALLGYLATTLFNPNNVATEASPLTSVIEREVGLQLCEMLGYDVRNTESSRTWGHITCGGSIANLESIWAARNLKFYPLSLACAIEPGAPLASIRDEFEVEVCTGEKKLFSKLDTWELLNLKPDTVFELPERLENEFGISSTFLSATMNKYLIQSIGKDVLEKKFEITKPTRYFVGGTKHYSWPKGAALTGIGSDNIKDIPVDINARLDPAKLDELLQECLNEKRAVYAVVAIMGSTEHGAVDPLEDVVKLREKYQKQGLSFAIHADAAWGGYFTSLLREEGLTAPVDSDPGNKYVPELALSSHTRAQLDHLKYADSITIDPHKSGYIPYPAGGLCYRDGRMRFLVTWLNPDVYKDSDGDEGMGVYGVEGSKPGAAPVAAWVSHRVIGLHKNGYGSLLGEAMFSCTKMYTHWVTMDMDDRHLVVVPLNPIPADREGKSEAEIQKQREYIRDNIVNRPNLELVRDDEAMKLVRELGSDLSINAFACNFRLANGEINQDVVESNYLNTRIYERLSVTKIEDNIFDKPLFIMSTSMEQKVYGDCCNHLKKRLGLVGEQDLDILVNCVMSPFPTVANFTKDVADAFKKIAHEEIQKCLFRNTITADDFRFIVQGTDKPYLTLLPMFNMANYRHQLILSCDLPKDVLDIYAAERAKDPSAVFYIGTTKDVKLESILAGSFEAMLEKGLPAKNQPPPQRYASNFQVTNIKALKNSPIDSKYLDPSFPDYMYFYLYGTKDQKHIEHMLVSSSNAQLTSDQVDLQLSSGSALSEADLAKGLIVRLDNIHENIVLPVLPPNTPAFFTAGKELKVSIFQDPHAADAHGPGLTDPLSKATPIASGTLKLGKMVYADSVLLNGNPALDGTLEVNEGVSGNTLEERLTATRRNFVAEDNQHVDSYYKRRDKQAAWRHYVEKNLSSIGHDTAGVRPQRSHHH
;
A
#
# COMPACT_ATOMS: atom_id res chain seq x y z
N MET A 1 12.64 32.40 86.64
CA MET A 1 12.90 32.66 85.21
C MET A 1 12.68 31.35 84.46
N SER A 2 11.56 31.20 83.74
CA SER A 2 11.33 30.21 82.65
C SER A 2 9.85 30.30 82.24
N ALA A 3 9.52 30.64 80.99
CA ALA A 3 9.11 29.72 79.91
C ALA A 3 7.68 29.17 80.12
N HIS A 4 6.74 29.15 79.18
CA HIS A 4 6.78 29.10 77.71
C HIS A 4 5.53 29.73 77.07
N HIS A 5 5.63 30.04 75.77
CA HIS A 5 4.71 30.83 74.95
C HIS A 5 3.38 30.17 74.57
N HIS A 6 2.37 31.04 74.39
CA HIS A 6 1.01 30.77 73.92
C HIS A 6 0.88 30.61 72.40
N HIS A 7 0.04 29.66 71.99
CA HIS A 7 -0.58 29.60 70.66
C HIS A 7 -2.03 30.07 70.74
N HIS A 8 -2.44 30.93 69.81
CA HIS A 8 -3.83 31.38 69.63
C HIS A 8 -4.38 30.88 68.28
N HIS A 9 -5.57 30.29 68.35
CA HIS A 9 -6.40 29.79 67.26
C HIS A 9 -6.80 30.87 66.24
N GLN A 10 -6.66 30.56 64.94
CA GLN A 10 -7.35 31.23 63.83
C GLN A 10 -8.33 30.25 63.15
N GLN A 11 -9.44 30.82 62.68
CA GLN A 11 -10.64 30.18 62.15
C GLN A 11 -10.39 29.38 60.86
N HIS A 12 -10.98 28.18 60.79
CA HIS A 12 -11.05 27.36 59.59
C HIS A 12 -11.97 27.98 58.52
N GLN A 13 -11.39 28.46 57.42
CA GLN A 13 -12.07 28.50 56.13
C GLN A 13 -11.76 27.20 55.39
N GLN A 14 -12.79 26.41 55.11
CA GLN A 14 -12.71 25.22 54.28
C GLN A 14 -12.30 25.61 52.86
N HIS A 15 -11.20 25.02 52.39
CA HIS A 15 -10.83 24.99 50.99
C HIS A 15 -11.96 24.32 50.18
N GLN A 16 -12.78 25.13 49.49
CA GLN A 16 -13.50 24.65 48.31
C GLN A 16 -12.45 24.25 47.28
N GLN A 17 -12.27 22.95 47.10
CA GLN A 17 -11.58 22.38 45.96
C GLN A 17 -12.20 22.98 44.70
N ARG A 18 -11.40 23.74 43.93
CA ARG A 18 -11.78 24.16 42.57
C ARG A 18 -12.05 22.88 41.79
N GLN A 19 -13.31 22.66 41.39
CA GLN A 19 -13.59 21.60 40.42
C GLN A 19 -12.78 21.87 39.15
N PRO A 20 -12.14 20.86 38.55
CA PRO A 20 -11.50 21.01 37.25
C PRO A 20 -12.56 21.49 36.26
N ARG A 21 -12.20 22.46 35.40
CA ARG A 21 -13.07 22.84 34.27
C ARG A 21 -13.35 21.56 33.46
N PRO A 22 -14.59 21.36 32.96
CA PRO A 22 -14.90 20.16 32.21
C PRO A 22 -14.00 20.05 30.98
N ILE A 23 -13.45 18.85 30.75
CA ILE A 23 -12.58 18.51 29.61
C ILE A 23 -13.35 18.67 28.28
N PHE A 24 -14.68 18.56 28.34
CA PHE A 24 -15.62 18.65 27.23
C PHE A 24 -16.56 19.83 27.46
N GLU A 25 -16.67 20.75 26.51
CA GLU A 25 -17.69 21.79 26.54
C GLU A 25 -18.94 21.29 25.80
N HIS A 26 -20.02 21.03 26.54
CA HIS A 26 -21.28 20.43 26.07
C HIS A 26 -22.11 21.32 25.12
N LEU A 27 -21.56 22.45 24.65
CA LEU A 27 -22.33 23.51 23.98
C LEU A 27 -22.55 23.28 22.48
N ASN A 28 -21.86 22.32 21.82
CA ASN A 28 -22.01 22.07 20.38
C ASN A 28 -23.03 20.95 20.06
N GLU A 29 -24.27 21.34 19.72
CA GLU A 29 -25.34 20.41 19.35
C GLU A 29 -25.00 19.50 18.17
N ARG A 30 -24.18 19.95 17.20
CA ARG A 30 -23.82 19.12 16.03
C ARG A 30 -22.90 17.97 16.40
N HIS A 31 -21.83 18.25 17.14
CA HIS A 31 -20.91 17.21 17.63
C HIS A 31 -21.64 16.24 18.58
N ASN A 32 -22.58 16.75 19.40
CA ASN A 32 -23.40 15.91 20.27
C ASN A 32 -24.29 14.93 19.48
N ARG A 33 -24.85 15.34 18.33
CA ARG A 33 -25.60 14.42 17.43
C ARG A 33 -24.70 13.31 16.89
N LEU A 34 -23.50 13.69 16.45
CA LEU A 34 -22.48 12.77 15.95
C LEU A 34 -22.11 11.69 16.97
N ALA A 35 -21.88 12.10 18.22
CA ALA A 35 -21.56 11.19 19.31
C ALA A 35 -22.66 10.13 19.56
N ALA A 36 -23.92 10.43 19.24
CA ALA A 36 -25.03 9.49 19.38
C ALA A 36 -25.12 8.44 18.25
N TRP A 37 -24.34 8.58 17.17
CA TRP A 37 -24.36 7.65 16.04
C TRP A 37 -23.39 6.47 16.19
N PHE A 38 -22.49 6.49 17.17
CA PHE A 38 -21.45 5.48 17.38
C PHE A 38 -21.55 4.83 18.75
N LEU A 39 -20.98 3.63 18.91
CA LEU A 39 -20.90 3.01 20.24
C LEU A 39 -19.95 3.81 21.15
N GLY A 40 -18.89 4.35 20.54
CA GLY A 40 -17.97 5.30 21.14
C GLY A 40 -16.63 4.67 21.55
N PRO A 41 -15.54 5.47 21.62
CA PRO A 41 -14.19 4.97 21.92
C PRO A 41 -14.05 4.17 23.23
N LYS A 42 -14.95 4.40 24.20
CA LYS A 42 -15.02 3.69 25.48
C LYS A 42 -16.37 3.02 25.71
N ALA A 43 -17.11 2.77 24.63
CA ALA A 43 -18.46 2.21 24.66
C ALA A 43 -19.44 3.04 25.52
N GLU A 44 -19.32 4.36 25.44
CA GLU A 44 -20.13 5.34 26.16
C GLU A 44 -21.63 5.13 25.93
N ASN A 45 -22.01 4.66 24.74
CA ASN A 45 -23.40 4.43 24.34
C ASN A 45 -23.87 2.97 24.52
N ALA A 46 -23.12 2.11 25.22
CA ALA A 46 -23.49 0.71 25.45
C ALA A 46 -24.90 0.51 26.07
N PRO A 47 -25.41 1.36 27.00
CA PRO A 47 -26.78 1.23 27.50
C PRO A 47 -27.84 1.34 26.40
N PHE A 48 -27.65 2.25 25.42
CA PHE A 48 -28.57 2.40 24.29
C PHE A 48 -28.51 1.20 23.36
N LEU A 49 -27.31 0.68 23.08
CA LEU A 49 -27.14 -0.52 22.25
C LEU A 49 -27.90 -1.72 22.83
N ARG A 50 -27.78 -1.96 24.15
CA ARG A 50 -28.52 -3.04 24.84
C ARG A 50 -30.03 -2.88 24.71
N HIS A 51 -30.52 -1.66 24.92
CA HIS A 51 -31.95 -1.35 24.75
C HIS A 51 -32.45 -1.68 23.33
N PHE A 52 -31.69 -1.32 22.29
CA PHE A 52 -32.06 -1.62 20.92
C PHE A 52 -32.00 -3.13 20.59
N PHE A 53 -31.03 -3.87 21.14
CA PHE A 53 -31.00 -5.33 21.01
C PHE A 53 -32.22 -6.00 21.64
N GLU A 54 -32.63 -5.57 22.83
CA GLU A 54 -33.86 -6.06 23.49
C GLU A 54 -35.10 -5.77 22.63
N TYR A 55 -35.19 -4.55 22.07
CA TYR A 55 -36.30 -4.19 21.19
C TYR A 55 -36.35 -5.06 19.92
N ILE A 56 -35.21 -5.25 19.24
CA ILE A 56 -35.11 -6.09 18.03
C ILE A 56 -35.51 -7.53 18.33
N ALA A 57 -35.03 -8.09 19.45
CA ALA A 57 -35.38 -9.44 19.87
C ALA A 57 -36.89 -9.58 20.10
N LYS A 58 -37.49 -8.63 20.83
CA LYS A 58 -38.93 -8.59 21.10
C LYS A 58 -39.76 -8.46 19.82
N GLN A 59 -39.40 -7.56 18.91
CA GLN A 59 -40.12 -7.39 17.64
C GLN A 59 -40.05 -8.65 16.75
N THR A 60 -38.91 -9.34 16.77
CA THR A 60 -38.73 -10.60 16.05
C THR A 60 -39.62 -11.70 16.62
N GLU A 61 -39.71 -11.81 17.95
CA GLU A 61 -40.62 -12.73 18.63
C GLU A 61 -42.09 -12.42 18.27
N GLU A 62 -42.51 -11.16 18.38
CA GLU A 62 -43.86 -10.71 18.05
C GLU A 62 -44.22 -11.00 16.59
N ALA A 63 -43.29 -10.78 15.65
CA ALA A 63 -43.50 -11.06 14.23
C ALA A 63 -43.72 -12.56 13.97
N ARG A 64 -42.92 -13.44 14.60
CA ARG A 64 -43.06 -14.89 14.44
C ARG A 64 -44.36 -15.41 15.06
N ASN A 65 -44.75 -14.93 16.24
CA ASN A 65 -45.99 -15.32 16.90
C ASN A 65 -47.25 -14.85 16.16
N LYS A 66 -47.15 -13.74 15.39
CA LYS A 66 -48.27 -13.20 14.60
C LYS A 66 -48.51 -14.00 13.32
N PHE A 67 -47.49 -14.66 12.77
CA PHE A 67 -47.62 -15.45 11.55
C PHE A 67 -48.25 -16.80 11.87
N GLN A 68 -49.43 -17.07 11.29
CA GLN A 68 -50.21 -18.30 11.54
C GLN A 68 -50.35 -18.65 13.03
N PRO A 69 -51.05 -17.81 13.83
CA PRO A 69 -51.08 -17.94 15.30
C PRO A 69 -51.74 -19.23 15.82
N ALA A 70 -52.38 -20.01 14.94
CA ALA A 70 -52.95 -21.32 15.27
C ALA A 70 -51.93 -22.46 15.23
N ASP A 71 -50.75 -22.23 14.66
CA ASP A 71 -49.69 -23.24 14.60
C ASP A 71 -49.19 -23.57 16.02
N PRO A 72 -48.89 -24.85 16.31
CA PRO A 72 -48.37 -25.23 17.62
C PRO A 72 -46.95 -24.70 17.82
N LYS A 73 -46.53 -24.60 19.09
CA LYS A 73 -45.11 -24.41 19.41
C LYS A 73 -44.34 -25.68 19.04
N PHE A 74 -43.41 -25.57 18.10
CA PHE A 74 -42.55 -26.69 17.68
C PHE A 74 -41.40 -26.96 18.66
N ILE A 75 -41.06 -25.99 19.50
CA ILE A 75 -40.08 -26.11 20.58
C ILE A 75 -40.78 -25.66 21.87
N ASP A 76 -41.10 -26.61 22.74
CA ASP A 76 -41.82 -26.37 23.99
C ASP A 76 -40.90 -26.44 25.23
N THR A 77 -41.48 -26.26 26.41
CA THR A 77 -40.73 -26.30 27.67
C THR A 77 -40.12 -27.68 27.96
N GLU A 78 -40.72 -28.78 27.49
CA GLU A 78 -40.17 -30.13 27.70
C GLU A 78 -38.89 -30.31 26.87
N ILE A 79 -38.91 -29.92 25.59
CA ILE A 79 -37.71 -29.89 24.74
C ILE A 79 -36.65 -28.98 25.38
N GLN A 80 -37.02 -27.77 25.78
CA GLN A 80 -36.09 -26.81 26.37
C GLN A 80 -35.45 -27.30 27.66
N THR A 81 -36.17 -28.06 28.49
CA THR A 81 -35.65 -28.59 29.76
C THR A 81 -34.94 -29.94 29.62
N SER A 82 -34.94 -30.53 28.42
CA SER A 82 -34.18 -31.75 28.13
C SER A 82 -32.67 -31.53 28.31
N SER A 83 -31.96 -32.58 28.72
CA SER A 83 -30.51 -32.53 28.92
C SER A 83 -29.76 -32.19 27.62
N SER A 84 -30.21 -32.74 26.48
CA SER A 84 -29.61 -32.45 25.17
C SER A 84 -29.74 -30.98 24.80
N PHE A 85 -30.92 -30.37 24.95
CA PHE A 85 -31.10 -28.96 24.63
C PHE A 85 -30.26 -28.05 25.54
N GLN A 86 -30.27 -28.31 26.85
CA GLN A 86 -29.47 -27.53 27.81
C GLN A 86 -27.96 -27.64 27.54
N GLN A 87 -27.50 -28.80 27.07
CA GLN A 87 -26.11 -28.99 26.67
C GLN A 87 -25.75 -28.14 25.43
N GLU A 88 -26.57 -28.17 24.37
CA GLU A 88 -26.35 -27.34 23.18
C GLU A 88 -26.36 -25.83 23.49
N ILE A 89 -27.26 -25.36 24.37
CA ILE A 89 -27.27 -23.95 24.82
C ILE A 89 -26.01 -23.59 25.61
N LYS A 90 -25.53 -24.50 26.46
CA LYS A 90 -24.29 -24.30 27.22
C LYS A 90 -23.07 -24.26 26.28
N ASP A 91 -23.04 -25.09 25.26
CA ASP A 91 -21.96 -25.12 24.27
C ASP A 91 -21.96 -23.82 23.43
N LEU A 92 -23.14 -23.32 23.06
CA LEU A 92 -23.28 -22.01 22.43
C LEU A 92 -22.78 -20.86 23.32
N ASP A 93 -23.15 -20.84 24.61
CA ASP A 93 -22.67 -19.83 25.57
C ASP A 93 -21.14 -19.88 25.73
N GLY A 94 -20.56 -21.09 25.79
CA GLY A 94 -19.11 -21.29 25.80
C GLY A 94 -18.43 -20.72 24.55
N ALA A 95 -18.91 -21.11 23.36
CA ALA A 95 -18.35 -20.67 22.09
C ALA A 95 -18.45 -19.15 21.89
N LEU A 96 -19.58 -18.54 22.28
CA LEU A 96 -19.76 -17.08 22.20
C LEU A 96 -18.80 -16.33 23.14
N LYS A 97 -18.60 -16.83 24.36
CA LYS A 97 -17.63 -16.23 25.30
C LYS A 97 -16.19 -16.32 24.77
N GLU A 98 -15.81 -17.46 24.22
CA GLU A 98 -14.47 -17.63 23.62
C GLU A 98 -14.26 -16.69 22.44
N LEU A 99 -15.19 -16.65 21.49
CA LEU A 99 -15.10 -15.77 20.33
C LEU A 99 -15.03 -14.30 20.74
N THR A 100 -15.91 -13.86 21.63
CA THR A 100 -15.97 -12.45 22.04
C THR A 100 -14.74 -12.01 22.82
N ASN A 101 -14.18 -12.87 23.69
CA ASN A 101 -12.91 -12.60 24.36
C ASN A 101 -11.74 -12.54 23.36
N ALA A 102 -11.67 -13.49 22.42
CA ALA A 102 -10.62 -13.49 21.39
C ALA A 102 -10.70 -12.24 20.50
N LEU A 103 -11.90 -11.80 20.13
CA LEU A 103 -12.09 -10.54 19.41
C LEU A 103 -11.62 -9.34 20.23
N ALA A 104 -11.92 -9.28 21.53
CA ALA A 104 -11.49 -8.18 22.40
C ALA A 104 -9.96 -8.11 22.57
N ASP A 105 -9.29 -9.26 22.64
CA ASP A 105 -7.85 -9.33 22.90
C ASP A 105 -6.98 -9.16 21.64
N HIS A 106 -7.49 -9.54 20.47
CA HIS A 106 -6.69 -9.63 19.24
C HIS A 106 -7.19 -8.77 18.08
N SER A 107 -8.37 -8.15 18.16
CA SER A 107 -8.85 -7.27 17.09
C SER A 107 -8.17 -5.91 17.14
N ILE A 108 -7.93 -5.33 15.96
CA ILE A 108 -7.46 -3.95 15.86
C ILE A 108 -8.53 -3.01 16.46
N PRO A 109 -8.16 -2.07 17.35
CA PRO A 109 -9.11 -1.21 18.04
C PRO A 109 -9.57 -0.05 17.16
N PHE A 110 -10.27 -0.34 16.05
CA PHE A 110 -10.75 0.67 15.09
C PHE A 110 -11.62 1.76 15.70
N TRP A 111 -12.28 1.46 16.83
CA TRP A 111 -13.10 2.42 17.58
C TRP A 111 -12.28 3.53 18.27
N SER A 112 -10.99 3.28 18.53
CA SER A 112 -10.12 4.21 19.23
C SER A 112 -9.63 5.32 18.29
N PRO A 113 -9.68 6.60 18.69
CA PRO A 113 -9.07 7.70 17.93
C PRO A 113 -7.53 7.62 17.82
N ARG A 114 -6.89 6.65 18.51
CA ARG A 114 -5.47 6.29 18.29
C ARG A 114 -5.27 5.56 16.96
N TYR A 115 -6.31 4.94 16.40
CA TYR A 115 -6.28 4.30 15.10
C TYR A 115 -6.34 5.34 13.99
N ASN A 116 -5.30 5.38 13.16
CA ASN A 116 -5.00 6.45 12.23
C ASN A 116 -4.35 5.87 10.95
N ALA A 117 -4.80 4.69 10.49
CA ALA A 117 -4.10 3.89 9.48
C ALA A 117 -4.93 3.66 8.21
N HIS A 118 -5.74 2.59 8.14
CA HIS A 118 -6.56 2.27 6.97
C HIS A 118 -7.94 2.95 7.00
N MET A 119 -8.70 2.81 5.91
CA MET A 119 -10.11 3.23 5.75
C MET A 119 -11.07 2.36 6.60
N THR A 120 -10.82 2.29 7.91
CA THR A 120 -11.59 1.53 8.89
C THR A 120 -11.75 2.34 10.16
N TYR A 121 -12.97 2.37 10.69
CA TYR A 121 -13.31 3.06 11.93
C TYR A 121 -14.46 2.34 12.64
N ASP A 122 -14.91 2.86 13.79
CA ASP A 122 -16.17 2.44 14.39
C ASP A 122 -17.31 2.54 13.37
N THR A 123 -18.17 1.54 13.34
CA THR A 123 -19.33 1.53 12.45
C THR A 123 -20.49 2.27 13.11
N SER A 124 -21.31 2.96 12.31
CA SER A 124 -22.47 3.64 12.85
C SER A 124 -23.46 2.63 13.46
N MET A 125 -23.94 2.91 14.68
CA MET A 125 -24.96 2.11 15.36
C MET A 125 -26.23 1.94 14.50
N PRO A 126 -26.75 2.97 13.78
CA PRO A 126 -27.89 2.79 12.87
C PRO A 126 -27.66 1.68 11.84
N ALA A 127 -26.49 1.65 11.19
CA ALA A 127 -26.16 0.63 10.21
C ALA A 127 -26.04 -0.78 10.85
N LEU A 128 -25.32 -0.88 11.98
CA LEU A 128 -25.17 -2.12 12.73
C LEU A 128 -26.53 -2.72 13.12
N LEU A 129 -27.42 -1.90 13.67
CA LEU A 129 -28.75 -2.32 14.11
C LEU A 129 -29.64 -2.70 12.93
N GLY A 130 -29.58 -1.96 11.82
CA GLY A 130 -30.30 -2.30 10.59
C GLY A 130 -29.87 -3.65 10.02
N TYR A 131 -28.56 -3.92 10.00
CA TYR A 131 -28.01 -5.19 9.55
C TYR A 131 -28.47 -6.36 10.45
N LEU A 132 -28.33 -6.21 11.76
CA LEU A 132 -28.70 -7.24 12.74
C LEU A 132 -30.19 -7.56 12.67
N ALA A 133 -31.05 -6.53 12.69
CA ALA A 133 -32.50 -6.70 12.64
C ALA A 133 -32.94 -7.46 11.39
N THR A 134 -32.31 -7.18 10.25
CA THR A 134 -32.64 -7.83 8.96
C THR A 134 -32.13 -9.27 8.90
N THR A 135 -30.97 -9.55 9.50
CA THR A 135 -30.37 -10.91 9.52
C THR A 135 -31.27 -11.94 10.19
N LEU A 136 -32.11 -11.53 11.16
CA LEU A 136 -33.09 -12.41 11.81
C LEU A 136 -34.22 -12.88 10.88
N PHE A 137 -34.38 -12.24 9.72
CA PHE A 137 -35.28 -12.62 8.62
C PHE A 137 -34.55 -13.19 7.39
N ASN A 138 -33.23 -12.97 7.29
CA ASN A 138 -32.33 -13.50 6.27
C ASN A 138 -32.82 -13.38 4.79
N PRO A 139 -33.27 -12.20 4.33
CA PRO A 139 -33.77 -12.05 2.97
C PRO A 139 -32.63 -12.11 1.94
N ASN A 140 -32.92 -12.69 0.77
CA ASN A 140 -31.98 -12.81 -0.34
C ASN A 140 -32.39 -11.91 -1.53
N ASN A 141 -31.65 -10.83 -1.76
CA ASN A 141 -31.97 -9.80 -2.75
C ASN A 141 -31.74 -10.23 -4.22
N VAL A 142 -31.35 -11.48 -4.47
CA VAL A 142 -31.25 -12.01 -5.84
C VAL A 142 -32.62 -12.04 -6.55
N ALA A 143 -33.68 -12.36 -5.81
CA ALA A 143 -35.03 -12.53 -6.33
C ALA A 143 -36.06 -11.85 -5.42
N THR A 144 -37.01 -11.14 -6.04
CA THR A 144 -38.03 -10.35 -5.34
C THR A 144 -38.89 -11.20 -4.41
N GLU A 145 -39.25 -12.43 -4.80
CA GLU A 145 -40.03 -13.35 -3.97
C GLU A 145 -39.33 -13.77 -2.66
N ALA A 146 -37.99 -13.74 -2.63
CA ALA A 146 -37.20 -14.05 -1.44
C ALA A 146 -36.84 -12.80 -0.61
N SER A 147 -37.25 -11.61 -1.06
CA SER A 147 -36.80 -10.33 -0.50
C SER A 147 -37.68 -9.12 -0.87
N PRO A 148 -39.02 -9.22 -0.84
CA PRO A 148 -39.88 -8.20 -1.46
C PRO A 148 -39.67 -6.81 -0.84
N LEU A 149 -39.44 -6.75 0.47
CA LEU A 149 -39.13 -5.51 1.17
C LEU A 149 -37.70 -5.03 0.90
N THR A 150 -36.71 -5.90 1.07
CA THR A 150 -35.30 -5.49 1.02
C THR A 150 -34.81 -5.23 -0.41
N SER A 151 -35.47 -5.79 -1.44
CA SER A 151 -35.26 -5.41 -2.84
C SER A 151 -35.73 -3.98 -3.12
N VAL A 152 -36.89 -3.57 -2.60
CA VAL A 152 -37.37 -2.18 -2.71
C VAL A 152 -36.45 -1.22 -1.95
N ILE A 153 -36.01 -1.61 -0.76
CA ILE A 153 -35.05 -0.82 0.02
C ILE A 153 -33.74 -0.66 -0.75
N GLU A 154 -33.21 -1.71 -1.38
CA GLU A 154 -31.99 -1.60 -2.16
C GLU A 154 -32.13 -0.65 -3.35
N ARG A 155 -33.27 -0.69 -4.07
CA ARG A 155 -33.56 0.30 -5.13
C ARG A 155 -33.60 1.72 -4.58
N GLU A 156 -34.23 1.93 -3.43
CA GLU A 156 -34.25 3.24 -2.75
C GLU A 156 -32.82 3.68 -2.40
N VAL A 157 -32.00 2.81 -1.82
CA VAL A 157 -30.60 3.10 -1.51
C VAL A 157 -29.80 3.44 -2.76
N GLY A 158 -29.97 2.68 -3.85
CA GLY A 158 -29.34 2.97 -5.14
C GLY A 158 -29.65 4.39 -5.63
N LEU A 159 -30.94 4.79 -5.56
CA LEU A 159 -31.37 6.14 -5.93
C LEU A 159 -30.87 7.22 -4.96
N GLN A 160 -30.86 6.96 -3.66
CA GLN A 160 -30.29 7.87 -2.66
C GLN A 160 -28.81 8.17 -2.95
N LEU A 161 -28.04 7.13 -3.30
CA LEU A 161 -26.64 7.29 -3.69
C LEU A 161 -26.51 8.07 -5.00
N CYS A 162 -27.34 7.75 -6.02
CA CYS A 162 -27.35 8.48 -7.29
C CYS A 162 -27.65 9.98 -7.09
N GLU A 163 -28.67 10.33 -6.29
CA GLU A 163 -29.03 11.72 -5.98
C GLU A 163 -27.90 12.45 -5.26
N MET A 164 -27.31 11.82 -4.24
CA MET A 164 -26.17 12.37 -3.51
C MET A 164 -24.97 12.61 -4.44
N LEU A 165 -24.71 11.72 -5.40
CA LEU A 165 -23.65 11.87 -6.40
C LEU A 165 -23.98 12.90 -7.49
N GLY A 166 -25.22 13.39 -7.56
CA GLY A 166 -25.66 14.45 -8.45
C GLY A 166 -26.33 13.97 -9.75
N TYR A 167 -26.66 12.69 -9.86
CA TYR A 167 -27.49 12.18 -10.95
C TYR A 167 -28.95 12.60 -10.77
N ASP A 168 -29.68 12.73 -11.89
CA ASP A 168 -31.08 13.14 -11.86
C ASP A 168 -32.02 11.96 -11.60
N VAL A 169 -32.39 11.79 -10.33
CA VAL A 169 -33.33 10.75 -9.88
C VAL A 169 -34.79 11.05 -10.22
N ARG A 170 -35.09 12.27 -10.69
CA ARG A 170 -36.45 12.68 -11.09
C ARG A 170 -36.76 12.30 -12.54
N ASN A 171 -35.76 11.90 -13.31
CA ASN A 171 -35.96 11.36 -14.65
C ASN A 171 -36.86 10.10 -14.57
N THR A 172 -37.94 10.10 -15.33
CA THR A 172 -38.90 8.98 -15.42
C THR A 172 -38.84 8.24 -16.76
N GLU A 173 -37.91 8.61 -17.64
CA GLU A 173 -37.66 7.93 -18.91
C GLU A 173 -36.88 6.61 -18.70
N SER A 174 -36.73 5.82 -19.77
CA SER A 174 -35.93 4.60 -19.80
C SER A 174 -34.47 4.83 -19.35
N SER A 175 -33.96 6.04 -19.55
CA SER A 175 -32.61 6.49 -19.18
C SER A 175 -32.46 6.83 -17.69
N ARG A 176 -33.51 6.65 -16.87
CA ARG A 176 -33.48 6.90 -15.43
C ARG A 176 -32.24 6.27 -14.79
N THR A 177 -31.57 7.05 -13.94
CA THR A 177 -30.39 6.60 -13.21
C THR A 177 -30.70 5.37 -12.34
N TRP A 178 -29.71 4.51 -12.15
CA TRP A 178 -29.87 3.26 -11.41
C TRP A 178 -28.63 2.98 -10.60
N GLY A 179 -28.80 2.46 -9.38
CA GLY A 179 -27.70 2.00 -8.55
C GLY A 179 -28.08 0.80 -7.72
N HIS A 180 -27.07 0.06 -7.26
CA HIS A 180 -27.26 -1.10 -6.39
C HIS A 180 -26.07 -1.32 -5.45
N ILE A 181 -26.26 -2.17 -4.44
CA ILE A 181 -25.23 -2.54 -3.47
C ILE A 181 -24.45 -3.75 -3.98
N THR A 182 -23.14 -3.71 -3.89
CA THR A 182 -22.25 -4.86 -4.15
C THR A 182 -21.60 -5.32 -2.84
N CYS A 183 -20.93 -6.47 -2.81
CA CYS A 183 -20.14 -6.87 -1.65
C CYS A 183 -18.91 -5.97 -1.41
N GLY A 184 -18.54 -5.12 -2.37
CA GLY A 184 -17.50 -4.10 -2.21
C GLY A 184 -17.06 -3.46 -3.53
N GLY A 185 -16.36 -2.33 -3.44
CA GLY A 185 -15.91 -1.54 -4.60
C GLY A 185 -15.04 -2.28 -5.61
N SER A 186 -14.38 -3.38 -5.21
CA SER A 186 -13.70 -4.25 -6.18
C SER A 186 -14.66 -4.90 -7.19
N ILE A 187 -15.85 -5.29 -6.74
CA ILE A 187 -16.89 -5.85 -7.61
C ILE A 187 -17.59 -4.74 -8.39
N ALA A 188 -17.86 -3.59 -7.77
CA ALA A 188 -18.39 -2.42 -8.49
C ALA A 188 -17.46 -1.99 -9.65
N ASN A 189 -16.14 -1.92 -9.43
CA ASN A 189 -15.18 -1.64 -10.50
C ASN A 189 -15.13 -2.75 -11.56
N LEU A 190 -15.26 -4.03 -11.16
CA LEU A 190 -15.33 -5.14 -12.12
C LEU A 190 -16.57 -5.03 -13.01
N GLU A 191 -17.73 -4.72 -12.43
CA GLU A 191 -18.97 -4.48 -13.14
C GLU A 191 -18.87 -3.28 -14.09
N SER A 192 -18.21 -2.18 -13.67
CA SER A 192 -18.00 -1.01 -14.55
C SER A 192 -17.06 -1.32 -15.72
N ILE A 193 -16.00 -2.11 -15.50
CA ILE A 193 -15.12 -2.61 -16.58
C ILE A 193 -15.93 -3.50 -17.53
N TRP A 194 -16.75 -4.41 -17.00
CA TRP A 194 -17.55 -5.33 -17.79
C TRP A 194 -18.58 -4.58 -18.65
N ALA A 195 -19.28 -3.62 -18.06
CA ALA A 195 -20.24 -2.77 -18.75
C ALA A 195 -19.56 -1.92 -19.84
N ALA A 196 -18.43 -1.26 -19.55
CA ALA A 196 -17.69 -0.47 -20.53
C ALA A 196 -17.13 -1.31 -21.69
N ARG A 197 -16.69 -2.55 -21.40
CA ARG A 197 -16.26 -3.52 -22.42
C ARG A 197 -17.42 -3.85 -23.37
N ASN A 198 -18.57 -4.20 -22.81
CA ASN A 198 -19.73 -4.62 -23.60
C ASN A 198 -20.33 -3.44 -24.37
N LEU A 199 -20.36 -2.24 -23.78
CA LEU A 199 -20.73 -0.98 -24.42
C LEU A 199 -19.95 -0.77 -25.72
N LYS A 200 -18.62 -0.92 -25.65
CA LYS A 200 -17.72 -0.65 -26.78
C LYS A 200 -17.99 -1.55 -27.99
N PHE A 201 -18.41 -2.80 -27.76
CA PHE A 201 -18.62 -3.78 -28.81
C PHE A 201 -20.08 -3.93 -29.25
N TYR A 202 -21.04 -3.37 -28.51
CA TYR A 202 -22.46 -3.45 -28.88
C TYR A 202 -22.73 -2.96 -30.33
N PRO A 203 -22.16 -1.83 -30.81
CA PRO A 203 -22.36 -1.40 -32.20
C PRO A 203 -21.83 -2.40 -33.24
N LEU A 204 -20.72 -3.09 -32.94
CA LEU A 204 -20.17 -4.12 -33.82
C LEU A 204 -21.06 -5.37 -33.88
N SER A 205 -21.64 -5.75 -32.73
CA SER A 205 -22.64 -6.81 -32.67
C SER A 205 -23.89 -6.46 -33.47
N LEU A 206 -24.38 -5.22 -33.36
CA LEU A 206 -25.53 -4.75 -34.14
C LEU A 206 -25.21 -4.70 -35.63
N ALA A 207 -24.01 -4.26 -36.01
CA ALA A 207 -23.55 -4.27 -37.39
C ALA A 207 -23.61 -5.67 -38.01
N CYS A 208 -23.25 -6.72 -37.25
CA CYS A 208 -23.42 -8.11 -37.69
C CYS A 208 -24.90 -8.51 -37.84
N ALA A 209 -25.77 -8.04 -36.95
CA ALA A 209 -27.19 -8.38 -36.96
C ALA A 209 -27.96 -7.75 -38.13
N ILE A 210 -27.44 -6.67 -38.73
CA ILE A 210 -28.03 -5.96 -39.89
C ILE A 210 -27.34 -6.28 -41.23
N GLU A 211 -26.40 -7.23 -41.27
CA GLU A 211 -25.75 -7.67 -42.50
C GLU A 211 -26.78 -8.25 -43.50
N PRO A 212 -26.50 -8.24 -44.82
CA PRO A 212 -27.39 -8.88 -45.78
C PRO A 212 -27.65 -10.35 -45.42
N GLY A 213 -28.92 -10.71 -45.27
CA GLY A 213 -29.34 -12.05 -44.85
C GLY A 213 -29.37 -12.29 -43.34
N ALA A 214 -28.97 -11.31 -42.52
CA ALA A 214 -29.11 -11.36 -41.06
C ALA A 214 -30.54 -10.94 -40.61
N PRO A 215 -30.96 -11.26 -39.37
CA PRO A 215 -32.34 -11.06 -38.94
C PRO A 215 -32.82 -9.60 -38.91
N LEU A 216 -31.90 -8.62 -38.84
CA LEU A 216 -32.22 -7.18 -38.89
C LEU A 216 -31.82 -6.54 -40.23
N ALA A 217 -31.67 -7.32 -41.30
CA ALA A 217 -31.28 -6.78 -42.61
C ALA A 217 -32.30 -5.77 -43.18
N SER A 218 -33.57 -5.81 -42.75
CA SER A 218 -34.63 -4.94 -43.27
C SER A 218 -34.45 -3.46 -42.93
N ILE A 219 -33.77 -3.14 -41.82
CA ILE A 219 -33.55 -1.75 -41.38
C ILE A 219 -32.25 -1.15 -41.92
N ARG A 220 -31.47 -1.95 -42.67
CA ARG A 220 -30.10 -1.64 -43.08
C ARG A 220 -29.96 -0.33 -43.84
N ASP A 221 -30.93 -0.03 -44.69
CA ASP A 221 -30.90 1.13 -45.61
C ASP A 221 -31.68 2.34 -45.06
N GLU A 222 -32.21 2.25 -43.83
CA GLU A 222 -33.05 3.29 -43.20
C GLU A 222 -32.53 3.74 -41.83
N PHE A 223 -31.87 2.86 -41.07
CA PHE A 223 -31.45 3.18 -39.70
C PHE A 223 -30.22 4.10 -39.68
N GLU A 224 -30.44 5.36 -39.28
CA GLU A 224 -29.38 6.36 -39.10
C GLU A 224 -28.98 6.51 -37.64
N VAL A 225 -27.71 6.83 -37.39
CA VAL A 225 -27.19 7.20 -36.08
C VAL A 225 -26.31 8.45 -36.18
N GLU A 226 -26.23 9.20 -35.09
CA GLU A 226 -25.25 10.28 -34.95
C GLU A 226 -23.91 9.68 -34.51
N VAL A 227 -22.85 9.86 -35.30
CA VAL A 227 -21.49 9.49 -34.88
C VAL A 227 -20.95 10.53 -33.90
N CYS A 228 -19.85 10.24 -33.18
CA CYS A 228 -19.40 11.13 -32.10
C CYS A 228 -19.04 12.57 -32.50
N THR A 229 -18.74 12.82 -33.79
CA THR A 229 -18.51 14.16 -34.33
C THR A 229 -19.79 14.99 -34.51
N GLY A 230 -20.97 14.37 -34.36
CA GLY A 230 -22.28 15.00 -34.58
C GLY A 230 -22.87 14.78 -35.97
N GLU A 231 -22.17 14.07 -36.88
CA GLU A 231 -22.68 13.75 -38.21
C GLU A 231 -23.69 12.60 -38.16
N LYS A 232 -24.82 12.71 -38.87
CA LYS A 232 -25.77 11.61 -39.04
C LYS A 232 -25.40 10.76 -40.25
N LYS A 233 -25.34 9.44 -40.07
CA LYS A 233 -25.03 8.47 -41.12
C LYS A 233 -25.90 7.23 -40.99
N LEU A 234 -26.14 6.55 -42.10
CA LEU A 234 -26.66 5.19 -42.09
C LEU A 234 -25.75 4.28 -41.27
N PHE A 235 -26.31 3.57 -40.29
CA PHE A 235 -25.57 2.69 -39.40
C PHE A 235 -24.80 1.61 -40.19
N SER A 236 -25.41 1.11 -41.27
CA SER A 236 -24.80 0.12 -42.16
C SER A 236 -23.60 0.62 -42.98
N LYS A 237 -23.33 1.92 -42.96
CA LYS A 237 -22.23 2.59 -43.67
C LYS A 237 -21.10 3.04 -42.76
N LEU A 238 -21.25 2.88 -41.44
CA LEU A 238 -20.19 3.21 -40.50
C LEU A 238 -19.01 2.25 -40.67
N ASP A 239 -17.80 2.79 -40.63
CA ASP A 239 -16.58 1.98 -40.57
C ASP A 239 -16.32 1.44 -39.14
N THR A 240 -15.35 0.53 -38.99
CA THR A 240 -14.98 -0.03 -37.69
C THR A 240 -14.61 1.04 -36.66
N TRP A 241 -13.93 2.11 -37.08
CA TRP A 241 -13.51 3.19 -36.19
C TRP A 241 -14.70 4.00 -35.69
N GLU A 242 -15.65 4.33 -36.56
CA GLU A 242 -16.88 5.03 -36.20
C GLU A 242 -17.76 4.19 -35.27
N LEU A 243 -17.92 2.88 -35.56
CA LEU A 243 -18.68 1.96 -34.71
C LEU A 243 -18.09 1.85 -33.29
N LEU A 244 -16.77 1.77 -33.18
CA LEU A 244 -16.06 1.75 -31.90
C LEU A 244 -16.09 3.10 -31.16
N ASN A 245 -16.49 4.19 -31.81
CA ASN A 245 -16.45 5.54 -31.25
C ASN A 245 -17.81 6.24 -31.21
N LEU A 246 -18.92 5.51 -31.29
CA LEU A 246 -20.22 6.08 -30.90
C LEU A 246 -20.17 6.61 -29.46
N LYS A 247 -20.92 7.67 -29.17
CA LYS A 247 -21.05 8.20 -27.79
C LYS A 247 -21.74 7.14 -26.92
N PRO A 248 -21.38 7.01 -25.63
CA PRO A 248 -22.10 6.11 -24.71
C PRO A 248 -23.63 6.27 -24.80
N ASP A 249 -24.13 7.51 -24.75
CA ASP A 249 -25.56 7.83 -24.85
C ASP A 249 -26.19 7.30 -26.16
N THR A 250 -25.50 7.50 -27.30
CA THR A 250 -25.95 6.96 -28.60
C THR A 250 -26.06 5.44 -28.59
N VAL A 251 -25.15 4.73 -27.91
CA VAL A 251 -25.19 3.26 -27.83
C VAL A 251 -26.31 2.79 -26.91
N PHE A 252 -26.55 3.48 -25.78
CA PHE A 252 -27.65 3.17 -24.86
C PHE A 252 -29.02 3.31 -25.51
N GLU A 253 -29.17 4.26 -26.44
CA GLU A 253 -30.42 4.50 -27.18
C GLU A 253 -30.72 3.46 -28.27
N LEU A 254 -29.72 2.70 -28.75
CA LEU A 254 -29.91 1.80 -29.90
C LEU A 254 -31.08 0.81 -29.72
N PRO A 255 -31.21 0.06 -28.61
CA PRO A 255 -32.31 -0.88 -28.45
C PRO A 255 -33.69 -0.21 -28.52
N GLU A 256 -33.83 0.91 -27.83
CA GLU A 256 -35.09 1.67 -27.76
C GLU A 256 -35.43 2.33 -29.10
N ARG A 257 -34.44 2.83 -29.83
CA ARG A 257 -34.64 3.36 -31.18
C ARG A 257 -35.08 2.27 -32.15
N LEU A 258 -34.51 1.07 -32.06
CA LEU A 258 -34.94 -0.07 -32.88
C LEU A 258 -36.39 -0.47 -32.60
N GLU A 259 -36.82 -0.41 -31.33
CA GLU A 259 -38.21 -0.66 -30.94
C GLU A 259 -39.14 0.45 -31.44
N ASN A 260 -38.82 1.71 -31.16
CA ASN A 260 -39.69 2.85 -31.45
C ASN A 260 -39.77 3.22 -32.95
N GLU A 261 -38.66 3.12 -33.69
CA GLU A 261 -38.60 3.52 -35.10
C GLU A 261 -39.05 2.40 -36.04
N PHE A 262 -38.85 1.13 -35.67
CA PHE A 262 -39.09 -0.02 -36.56
C PHE A 262 -40.04 -1.08 -35.99
N GLY A 263 -40.58 -0.89 -34.79
CA GLY A 263 -41.50 -1.83 -34.15
C GLY A 263 -40.84 -3.17 -33.77
N ILE A 264 -39.52 -3.17 -33.55
CA ILE A 264 -38.77 -4.38 -33.17
C ILE A 264 -38.96 -4.63 -31.68
N SER A 265 -39.67 -5.70 -31.31
CA SER A 265 -39.90 -5.99 -29.89
C SER A 265 -38.61 -6.31 -29.12
N SER A 266 -38.54 -5.89 -27.86
CA SER A 266 -37.45 -6.17 -26.93
C SER A 266 -37.08 -7.66 -26.85
N THR A 267 -38.08 -8.54 -26.91
CA THR A 267 -37.91 -10.01 -26.89
C THR A 267 -37.24 -10.52 -28.16
N PHE A 268 -37.68 -10.06 -29.34
CA PHE A 268 -37.04 -10.44 -30.60
C PHE A 268 -35.63 -9.88 -30.71
N LEU A 269 -35.43 -8.62 -30.30
CA LEU A 269 -34.13 -7.97 -30.29
C LEU A 269 -33.15 -8.73 -29.39
N SER A 270 -33.59 -9.14 -28.19
CA SER A 270 -32.77 -9.95 -27.26
C SER A 270 -32.38 -11.29 -27.86
N ALA A 271 -33.35 -12.06 -28.37
CA ALA A 271 -33.08 -13.35 -29.00
C ALA A 271 -32.14 -13.24 -30.22
N THR A 272 -32.21 -12.13 -30.95
CA THR A 272 -31.36 -11.86 -32.11
C THR A 272 -29.95 -11.44 -31.70
N MET A 273 -29.83 -10.39 -30.88
CA MET A 273 -28.56 -9.81 -30.46
C MET A 273 -27.72 -10.80 -29.66
N ASN A 274 -28.33 -11.69 -28.87
CA ASN A 274 -27.63 -12.72 -28.10
C ASN A 274 -26.71 -13.62 -28.95
N LYS A 275 -26.93 -13.72 -30.26
CA LYS A 275 -26.06 -14.49 -31.17
C LYS A 275 -24.78 -13.74 -31.58
N TYR A 276 -24.74 -12.43 -31.38
CA TYR A 276 -23.67 -11.54 -31.86
C TYR A 276 -22.97 -10.77 -30.73
N LEU A 277 -23.59 -10.70 -29.56
CA LEU A 277 -23.07 -10.05 -28.35
C LEU A 277 -21.79 -10.73 -27.85
N ILE A 278 -20.80 -9.93 -27.41
CA ILE A 278 -19.52 -10.46 -26.91
C ILE A 278 -19.66 -11.27 -25.61
N GLN A 279 -20.77 -11.10 -24.91
CA GLN A 279 -21.18 -11.94 -23.78
C GLN A 279 -21.34 -13.40 -24.21
N SER A 280 -21.75 -13.65 -25.46
CA SER A 280 -21.99 -14.99 -26.00
C SER A 280 -20.83 -15.53 -26.82
N ILE A 281 -20.24 -14.70 -27.68
CA ILE A 281 -19.24 -15.16 -28.67
C ILE A 281 -17.79 -14.81 -28.31
N GLY A 282 -17.58 -13.99 -27.26
CA GLY A 282 -16.28 -13.42 -26.92
C GLY A 282 -15.89 -12.25 -27.84
N LYS A 283 -15.13 -11.29 -27.29
CA LYS A 283 -14.74 -10.07 -28.03
C LYS A 283 -13.82 -10.37 -29.23
N ASP A 284 -12.96 -11.38 -29.11
CA ASP A 284 -11.91 -11.69 -30.11
C ASP A 284 -12.52 -12.10 -31.47
N VAL A 285 -13.74 -12.66 -31.46
CA VAL A 285 -14.48 -12.99 -32.68
C VAL A 285 -14.84 -11.73 -33.45
N LEU A 286 -15.31 -10.69 -32.75
CA LEU A 286 -15.60 -9.39 -33.39
C LEU A 286 -14.32 -8.65 -33.75
N GLU A 287 -13.28 -8.69 -32.91
CA GLU A 287 -11.98 -8.09 -33.23
C GLU A 287 -11.41 -8.65 -34.53
N LYS A 288 -11.48 -9.98 -34.72
CA LYS A 288 -11.05 -10.63 -35.96
C LYS A 288 -11.94 -10.24 -37.16
N LYS A 289 -13.26 -10.20 -36.98
CA LYS A 289 -14.20 -9.87 -38.07
C LYS A 289 -14.06 -8.43 -38.56
N PHE A 290 -13.83 -7.49 -37.65
CA PHE A 290 -13.72 -6.06 -37.95
C PHE A 290 -12.26 -5.59 -38.11
N GLU A 291 -11.31 -6.52 -38.24
CA GLU A 291 -9.88 -6.26 -38.45
C GLU A 291 -9.25 -5.34 -37.39
N ILE A 292 -9.68 -5.49 -36.13
CA ILE A 292 -9.14 -4.76 -34.99
C ILE A 292 -7.82 -5.42 -34.56
N THR A 293 -6.70 -4.93 -35.08
CA THR A 293 -5.36 -5.48 -34.78
C THR A 293 -4.68 -4.85 -33.56
N LYS A 294 -5.17 -3.69 -33.11
CA LYS A 294 -4.68 -2.99 -31.93
C LYS A 294 -5.68 -3.14 -30.78
N PRO A 295 -5.30 -3.77 -29.66
CA PRO A 295 -6.19 -3.89 -28.51
C PRO A 295 -6.68 -2.53 -28.01
N THR A 296 -7.99 -2.43 -27.77
CA THR A 296 -8.64 -1.27 -27.16
C THR A 296 -8.04 -1.00 -25.78
N ARG A 297 -7.79 0.27 -25.45
CA ARG A 297 -7.17 0.68 -24.18
C ARG A 297 -8.19 1.09 -23.13
N TYR A 298 -7.77 1.01 -21.88
CA TYR A 298 -8.47 1.55 -20.72
C TYR A 298 -7.47 2.44 -19.98
N PHE A 299 -7.83 3.66 -19.62
CA PHE A 299 -6.91 4.56 -18.91
C PHE A 299 -7.35 4.81 -17.49
N VAL A 300 -6.41 4.76 -16.55
CA VAL A 300 -6.67 4.95 -15.10
C VAL A 300 -5.50 5.75 -14.52
N GLY A 301 -5.75 6.62 -13.53
CA GLY A 301 -4.66 7.30 -12.80
C GLY A 301 -3.63 6.31 -12.25
N GLY A 302 -2.34 6.65 -12.29
CA GLY A 302 -1.24 5.75 -11.91
C GLY A 302 -1.36 5.19 -10.49
N THR A 303 -2.01 5.93 -9.60
CA THR A 303 -2.31 5.58 -8.20
C THR A 303 -3.55 4.69 -8.02
N LYS A 304 -3.99 4.01 -9.09
CA LYS A 304 -5.14 3.12 -9.10
C LYS A 304 -5.08 2.02 -8.05
N HIS A 305 -6.25 1.68 -7.53
CA HIS A 305 -6.41 0.48 -6.72
C HIS A 305 -6.20 -0.79 -7.56
N TYR A 306 -5.67 -1.86 -6.94
CA TYR A 306 -5.36 -3.13 -7.62
C TYR A 306 -6.58 -3.83 -8.24
N SER A 307 -7.81 -3.41 -7.91
CA SER A 307 -9.04 -3.92 -8.52
C SER A 307 -9.08 -3.70 -10.04
N TRP A 308 -8.44 -2.65 -10.56
CA TRP A 308 -8.41 -2.32 -11.98
C TRP A 308 -7.67 -3.37 -12.84
N PRO A 309 -6.36 -3.63 -12.62
CA PRO A 309 -5.65 -4.68 -13.38
C PRO A 309 -6.26 -6.07 -13.15
N LYS A 310 -6.75 -6.35 -11.93
CA LYS A 310 -7.47 -7.60 -11.62
C LYS A 310 -8.75 -7.74 -12.43
N GLY A 311 -9.57 -6.68 -12.51
CA GLY A 311 -10.82 -6.68 -13.25
C GLY A 311 -10.61 -6.81 -14.76
N ALA A 312 -9.57 -6.19 -15.31
CA ALA A 312 -9.17 -6.38 -16.70
C ALA A 312 -8.74 -7.82 -17.01
N ALA A 313 -8.02 -8.48 -16.09
CA ALA A 313 -7.67 -9.89 -16.23
C ALA A 313 -8.92 -10.79 -16.21
N LEU A 314 -9.84 -10.56 -15.27
CA LEU A 314 -11.08 -11.34 -15.14
C LEU A 314 -12.03 -11.17 -16.34
N THR A 315 -12.08 -9.98 -16.95
CA THR A 315 -12.94 -9.70 -18.10
C THR A 315 -12.32 -10.06 -19.45
N GLY A 316 -11.12 -10.65 -19.47
CA GLY A 316 -10.42 -11.03 -20.71
C GLY A 316 -9.87 -9.84 -21.51
N ILE A 317 -9.76 -8.66 -20.89
CA ILE A 317 -9.10 -7.48 -21.47
C ILE A 317 -7.57 -7.60 -21.33
N GLY A 318 -7.10 -8.21 -20.24
CA GLY A 318 -5.68 -8.31 -19.89
C GLY A 318 -5.16 -7.04 -19.22
N SER A 319 -4.37 -7.21 -18.14
CA SER A 319 -3.86 -6.09 -17.32
C SER A 319 -3.01 -5.11 -18.12
N ASP A 320 -2.30 -5.58 -19.15
CA ASP A 320 -1.45 -4.73 -20.00
C ASP A 320 -2.24 -3.69 -20.81
N ASN A 321 -3.57 -3.84 -20.90
CA ASN A 321 -4.46 -2.89 -21.56
C ASN A 321 -5.08 -1.86 -20.59
N ILE A 322 -4.86 -2.00 -19.29
CA ILE A 322 -4.99 -0.89 -18.33
C ILE A 322 -3.71 -0.07 -18.41
N LYS A 323 -3.83 1.16 -18.88
CA LYS A 323 -2.71 2.10 -19.04
C LYS A 323 -2.77 3.18 -17.99
N ASP A 324 -1.63 3.36 -17.35
CA ASP A 324 -1.47 4.34 -16.27
C ASP A 324 -1.33 5.72 -16.87
N ILE A 325 -2.13 6.63 -16.34
CA ILE A 325 -1.95 8.06 -16.57
C ILE A 325 -1.01 8.55 -15.46
N PRO A 326 0.14 9.16 -15.81
CA PRO A 326 1.04 9.76 -14.83
C PRO A 326 0.32 10.75 -13.90
N VAL A 327 0.91 10.96 -12.72
CA VAL A 327 0.35 11.84 -11.70
C VAL A 327 1.17 13.12 -11.50
N ASP A 328 0.51 14.16 -11.02
CA ASP A 328 1.12 15.40 -10.57
C ASP A 328 1.78 15.24 -9.19
N ILE A 329 2.40 16.33 -8.70
CA ILE A 329 3.07 16.36 -7.38
C ILE A 329 2.13 16.16 -6.18
N ASN A 330 0.82 16.17 -6.38
CA ASN A 330 -0.20 15.88 -5.36
C ASN A 330 -0.78 14.46 -5.51
N ALA A 331 -0.16 13.63 -6.36
CA ALA A 331 -0.60 12.27 -6.68
C ALA A 331 -1.98 12.20 -7.34
N ARG A 332 -2.40 13.28 -8.03
CA ARG A 332 -3.59 13.34 -8.87
C ARG A 332 -3.22 13.05 -10.32
N LEU A 333 -4.10 12.44 -11.09
CA LEU A 333 -3.96 12.26 -12.54
C LEU A 333 -3.60 13.58 -13.24
N ASP A 334 -2.59 13.55 -14.13
CA ASP A 334 -2.19 14.70 -14.95
C ASP A 334 -3.00 14.76 -16.28
N PRO A 335 -3.88 15.76 -16.47
CA PRO A 335 -4.68 15.90 -17.70
C PRO A 335 -3.84 16.09 -18.96
N ALA A 336 -2.67 16.73 -18.86
CA ALA A 336 -1.80 16.93 -20.02
C ALA A 336 -1.24 15.58 -20.52
N LYS A 337 -0.90 14.67 -19.59
CA LYS A 337 -0.47 13.32 -19.94
C LYS A 337 -1.61 12.45 -20.47
N LEU A 338 -2.82 12.61 -19.96
CA LEU A 338 -3.99 12.00 -20.56
C LEU A 338 -4.22 12.51 -22.00
N ASP A 339 -4.08 13.80 -22.25
CA ASP A 339 -4.21 14.38 -23.59
C ASP A 339 -3.19 13.78 -24.57
N GLU A 340 -1.92 13.64 -24.17
CA GLU A 340 -0.88 12.98 -24.98
C GLU A 340 -1.27 11.53 -25.34
N LEU A 341 -1.75 10.75 -24.37
CA LEU A 341 -2.16 9.35 -24.56
C LEU A 341 -3.40 9.19 -25.44
N LEU A 342 -4.39 10.08 -25.30
CA LEU A 342 -5.58 10.10 -26.14
C LEU A 342 -5.23 10.51 -27.58
N GLN A 343 -4.31 11.45 -27.77
CA GLN A 343 -3.83 11.84 -29.09
C GLN A 343 -3.11 10.69 -29.79
N GLU A 344 -2.30 9.91 -29.07
CA GLU A 344 -1.69 8.68 -29.59
C GLU A 344 -2.78 7.72 -30.09
N CYS A 345 -3.79 7.46 -29.25
CA CYS A 345 -4.89 6.56 -29.60
C CYS A 345 -5.66 7.02 -30.86
N LEU A 346 -5.93 8.32 -30.98
CA LEU A 346 -6.57 8.90 -32.16
C LEU A 346 -5.71 8.71 -33.42
N ASN A 347 -4.42 9.07 -33.35
CA ASN A 347 -3.48 8.95 -34.48
C ASN A 347 -3.33 7.49 -34.93
N GLU A 348 -3.36 6.57 -33.98
CA GLU A 348 -3.16 5.15 -34.20
C GLU A 348 -4.43 4.37 -34.58
N LYS A 349 -5.59 5.02 -34.59
CA LYS A 349 -6.93 4.39 -34.64
C LYS A 349 -7.07 3.26 -33.61
N ARG A 350 -6.60 3.49 -32.38
CA ARG A 350 -6.74 2.56 -31.25
C ARG A 350 -7.89 3.03 -30.36
N ALA A 351 -8.95 2.23 -30.24
CA ALA A 351 -10.13 2.61 -29.47
C ALA A 351 -9.85 2.66 -27.96
N VAL A 352 -10.69 3.39 -27.23
CA VAL A 352 -10.63 3.52 -25.77
C VAL A 352 -11.96 3.09 -25.15
N TYR A 353 -11.92 2.12 -24.24
CA TYR A 353 -13.09 1.67 -23.48
C TYR A 353 -13.60 2.79 -22.58
N ALA A 354 -12.76 3.20 -21.63
CA ALA A 354 -13.05 4.23 -20.68
C ALA A 354 -11.79 4.92 -20.14
N VAL A 355 -12.00 6.09 -19.56
CA VAL A 355 -11.05 6.80 -18.70
C VAL A 355 -11.60 6.81 -17.28
N VAL A 356 -10.76 6.51 -16.30
CA VAL A 356 -11.11 6.52 -14.87
C VAL A 356 -10.50 7.71 -14.17
N ALA A 357 -11.34 8.48 -13.49
CA ALA A 357 -10.92 9.45 -12.49
C ALA A 357 -11.07 8.84 -11.10
N ILE A 358 -9.99 8.86 -10.31
CA ILE A 358 -9.97 8.39 -8.93
C ILE A 358 -10.40 9.55 -8.02
N MET A 359 -11.53 9.37 -7.33
CA MET A 359 -12.13 10.40 -6.49
C MET A 359 -11.84 10.04 -5.04
N GLY A 360 -10.61 10.26 -4.61
CA GLY A 360 -10.09 9.85 -3.31
C GLY A 360 -9.20 8.61 -3.40
N SER A 361 -7.93 8.80 -3.81
CA SER A 361 -6.96 7.71 -3.96
C SER A 361 -6.67 6.99 -2.65
N THR A 362 -6.35 5.69 -2.73
CA THR A 362 -6.23 4.82 -1.53
C THR A 362 -5.14 5.26 -0.56
N GLU A 363 -4.01 5.70 -1.10
CA GLU A 363 -2.82 6.01 -0.31
C GLU A 363 -2.71 7.49 0.10
N HIS A 364 -3.43 8.39 -0.59
CA HIS A 364 -3.25 9.84 -0.44
C HIS A 364 -4.55 10.63 -0.29
N GLY A 365 -5.70 10.00 -0.50
CA GLY A 365 -6.99 10.69 -0.54
C GLY A 365 -7.08 11.72 -1.66
N ALA A 366 -6.22 11.64 -2.69
CA ALA A 366 -6.14 12.61 -3.78
C ALA A 366 -7.39 12.54 -4.67
N VAL A 367 -7.85 13.70 -5.15
CA VAL A 367 -9.02 13.80 -6.02
C VAL A 367 -8.61 14.24 -7.42
N ASP A 368 -8.80 13.34 -8.38
CA ASP A 368 -8.44 13.58 -9.78
C ASP A 368 -9.27 14.71 -10.41
N PRO A 369 -8.70 15.45 -11.40
CA PRO A 369 -9.36 16.53 -12.11
C PRO A 369 -10.41 16.02 -13.11
N LEU A 370 -11.53 15.50 -12.60
CA LEU A 370 -12.63 14.97 -13.40
C LEU A 370 -13.22 16.00 -14.40
N GLU A 371 -13.25 17.27 -14.03
CA GLU A 371 -13.66 18.35 -14.96
C GLU A 371 -12.82 18.35 -16.24
N ASP A 372 -11.50 18.18 -16.13
CA ASP A 372 -10.60 18.15 -17.28
C ASP A 372 -10.74 16.86 -18.09
N VAL A 373 -11.01 15.72 -17.44
CA VAL A 373 -11.32 14.46 -18.13
C VAL A 373 -12.60 14.60 -18.98
N VAL A 374 -13.63 15.26 -18.45
CA VAL A 374 -14.88 15.55 -19.19
C VAL A 374 -14.59 16.46 -20.40
N LYS A 375 -13.83 17.54 -20.21
CA LYS A 375 -13.43 18.44 -21.31
C LYS A 375 -12.61 17.71 -22.39
N LEU A 376 -11.72 16.79 -21.99
CA LEU A 376 -10.96 15.98 -22.94
C LEU A 376 -11.87 15.04 -23.72
N ARG A 377 -12.87 14.40 -23.09
CA ARG A 377 -13.88 13.61 -23.81
C ARG A 377 -14.57 14.44 -24.89
N GLU A 378 -15.04 15.64 -24.55
CA GLU A 378 -15.68 16.55 -25.50
C GLU A 378 -14.75 16.99 -26.64
N LYS A 379 -13.48 17.28 -26.32
CA LYS A 379 -12.43 17.64 -27.30
C LYS A 379 -12.21 16.51 -28.31
N TYR A 380 -12.13 15.27 -27.84
CA TYR A 380 -11.81 14.11 -28.69
C TYR A 380 -13.03 13.60 -29.45
N GLN A 381 -14.25 13.73 -28.92
CA GLN A 381 -15.48 13.40 -29.65
C GLN A 381 -15.62 14.22 -30.93
N LYS A 382 -15.28 15.51 -30.89
CA LYS A 382 -15.22 16.40 -32.08
C LYS A 382 -14.21 15.93 -33.14
N GLN A 383 -13.26 15.06 -32.77
CA GLN A 383 -12.22 14.51 -33.63
C GLN A 383 -12.46 13.04 -34.00
N GLY A 384 -13.57 12.44 -33.55
CA GLY A 384 -13.92 11.05 -33.89
C GLY A 384 -13.46 9.99 -32.88
N LEU A 385 -13.03 10.37 -31.66
CA LEU A 385 -12.68 9.44 -30.58
C LEU A 385 -13.63 9.63 -29.38
N SER A 386 -14.25 8.54 -28.93
CA SER A 386 -15.20 8.55 -27.80
C SER A 386 -14.92 7.41 -26.82
N PHE A 387 -15.14 7.68 -25.53
CA PHE A 387 -14.91 6.75 -24.44
C PHE A 387 -15.89 7.00 -23.29
N ALA A 388 -16.11 5.97 -22.47
CA ALA A 388 -16.86 6.12 -21.23
C ALA A 388 -15.99 6.80 -20.15
N ILE A 389 -16.62 7.48 -19.20
CA ILE A 389 -15.97 7.99 -17.99
C ILE A 389 -16.51 7.20 -16.81
N HIS A 390 -15.60 6.61 -16.03
CA HIS A 390 -15.92 6.03 -14.74
C HIS A 390 -15.26 6.85 -13.64
N ALA A 391 -15.97 7.14 -12.56
CA ALA A 391 -15.37 7.72 -11.37
C ALA A 391 -15.24 6.65 -10.28
N ASP A 392 -14.01 6.33 -9.91
CA ASP A 392 -13.74 5.46 -8.75
C ASP A 392 -13.84 6.32 -7.49
N ALA A 393 -15.07 6.48 -6.99
CA ALA A 393 -15.38 7.23 -5.78
C ALA A 393 -15.64 6.30 -4.58
N ALA A 394 -14.99 5.12 -4.56
CA ALA A 394 -15.14 4.18 -3.47
C ALA A 394 -14.90 4.86 -2.11
N TRP A 395 -13.87 5.69 -2.02
CA TRP A 395 -13.59 6.53 -0.84
C TRP A 395 -14.30 7.88 -0.88
N GLY A 396 -14.19 8.65 -1.97
CA GLY A 396 -14.64 10.04 -2.00
C GLY A 396 -16.15 10.24 -2.20
N GLY A 397 -16.91 9.19 -2.49
CA GLY A 397 -18.31 9.29 -2.87
C GLY A 397 -19.19 9.94 -1.79
N TYR A 398 -19.08 9.54 -0.53
CA TYR A 398 -19.90 10.14 0.55
C TYR A 398 -19.51 11.58 0.88
N PHE A 399 -18.30 12.04 0.52
CA PHE A 399 -17.90 13.44 0.72
C PHE A 399 -18.71 14.40 -0.13
N THR A 400 -19.41 13.92 -1.17
CA THR A 400 -20.39 14.74 -1.92
C THR A 400 -21.53 15.26 -1.03
N SER A 401 -21.83 14.61 0.10
CA SER A 401 -22.81 15.10 1.08
C SER A 401 -22.47 16.50 1.63
N LEU A 402 -21.19 16.91 1.64
CA LEU A 402 -20.75 18.28 1.96
C LEU A 402 -21.28 19.34 0.97
N LEU A 403 -21.69 18.92 -0.23
CA LEU A 403 -22.24 19.77 -1.28
C LEU A 403 -23.77 19.80 -1.29
N ARG A 404 -24.44 18.89 -0.57
CA ARG A 404 -25.89 18.72 -0.65
C ARG A 404 -26.61 19.46 0.48
N GLU A 405 -27.65 20.18 0.08
CA GLU A 405 -28.56 20.86 0.99
C GLU A 405 -29.56 19.87 1.59
N GLU A 406 -30.07 20.18 2.78
CA GLU A 406 -31.15 19.40 3.40
C GLU A 406 -32.49 19.76 2.73
N GLY A 407 -33.25 18.76 2.29
CA GLY A 407 -34.59 18.98 1.76
C GLY A 407 -35.54 19.48 2.86
N LEU A 408 -36.16 20.65 2.67
CA LEU A 408 -37.12 21.36 3.54
C LEU A 408 -37.69 20.57 4.75
N THR A 409 -36.92 20.52 5.84
CA THR A 409 -37.42 20.46 7.22
C THR A 409 -36.71 21.53 8.04
N ALA A 410 -37.43 22.12 9.00
CA ALA A 410 -37.20 23.43 9.61
C ALA A 410 -35.72 23.77 9.92
N PRO A 411 -35.31 25.06 9.80
CA PRO A 411 -33.95 25.46 10.12
C PRO A 411 -33.66 25.12 11.58
N VAL A 412 -32.70 24.22 11.80
CA VAL A 412 -32.03 24.14 13.09
C VAL A 412 -31.32 25.48 13.25
N ASP A 413 -31.69 26.21 14.30
CA ASP A 413 -31.15 27.52 14.65
C ASP A 413 -29.64 27.37 14.86
N SER A 414 -28.86 27.51 13.79
CA SER A 414 -27.42 27.38 13.84
C SER A 414 -26.86 28.69 14.34
N ASP A 415 -26.77 28.84 15.66
CA ASP A 415 -25.97 29.91 16.27
C ASP A 415 -24.54 29.82 15.68
N PRO A 416 -24.10 30.82 14.88
CA PRO A 416 -22.76 30.84 14.30
C PRO A 416 -21.66 30.86 15.37
N GLY A 417 -21.99 31.28 16.61
CA GLY A 417 -21.09 31.36 17.75
C GLY A 417 -20.79 30.03 18.45
N ASN A 418 -21.47 28.93 18.07
CA ASN A 418 -21.55 27.71 18.87
C ASN A 418 -20.81 26.47 18.29
N LYS A 419 -19.80 26.70 17.43
CA LYS A 419 -18.98 25.66 16.79
C LYS A 419 -17.77 25.29 17.65
N TYR A 420 -17.88 24.23 18.46
CA TYR A 420 -16.76 23.74 19.28
C TYR A 420 -15.79 22.84 18.48
N VAL A 421 -16.27 22.01 17.56
CA VAL A 421 -15.45 21.25 16.60
C VAL A 421 -15.79 21.80 15.21
N PRO A 422 -14.84 22.40 14.48
CA PRO A 422 -15.11 22.89 13.14
C PRO A 422 -15.23 21.75 12.14
N GLU A 423 -16.14 21.94 11.19
CA GLU A 423 -16.19 21.16 9.96
C GLU A 423 -15.22 21.80 8.95
N LEU A 424 -14.36 20.99 8.34
CA LEU A 424 -13.54 21.46 7.22
C LEU A 424 -14.39 21.49 5.95
N ALA A 425 -14.47 22.67 5.32
CA ALA A 425 -15.01 22.77 3.98
C ALA A 425 -14.01 22.19 2.97
N LEU A 426 -14.52 21.59 1.90
CA LEU A 426 -13.71 21.15 0.78
C LEU A 426 -12.88 22.31 0.19
N SER A 427 -11.66 22.00 -0.25
CA SER A 427 -10.87 22.93 -1.07
C SER A 427 -11.63 23.28 -2.36
N SER A 428 -11.28 24.40 -3.01
CA SER A 428 -11.90 24.81 -4.28
C SER A 428 -11.77 23.74 -5.35
N HIS A 429 -10.59 23.11 -5.47
CA HIS A 429 -10.33 21.97 -6.34
C HIS A 429 -11.27 20.81 -6.02
N THR A 430 -11.22 20.28 -4.79
CA THR A 430 -11.99 19.10 -4.40
C THR A 430 -13.49 19.31 -4.56
N ARG A 431 -14.00 20.49 -4.20
CA ARG A 431 -15.40 20.87 -4.41
C ARG A 431 -15.77 20.82 -5.90
N ALA A 432 -14.95 21.40 -6.77
CA ALA A 432 -15.21 21.40 -8.20
C ALA A 432 -15.26 19.96 -8.75
N GLN A 433 -14.28 19.13 -8.41
CA GLN A 433 -14.22 17.76 -8.95
C GLN A 433 -15.35 16.87 -8.44
N LEU A 434 -15.74 16.99 -7.15
CA LEU A 434 -16.88 16.25 -6.61
C LEU A 434 -18.23 16.70 -7.21
N ASP A 435 -18.40 17.97 -7.58
CA ASP A 435 -19.61 18.41 -8.29
C ASP A 435 -19.67 17.88 -9.74
N HIS A 436 -18.52 17.54 -10.34
CA HIS A 436 -18.45 16.97 -11.68
C HIS A 436 -18.72 15.47 -11.75
N LEU A 437 -18.89 14.78 -10.60
CA LEU A 437 -19.27 13.36 -10.55
C LEU A 437 -20.52 13.07 -11.39
N LYS A 438 -21.48 14.00 -11.45
CA LYS A 438 -22.71 13.90 -12.24
C LYS A 438 -22.49 13.67 -13.75
N TYR A 439 -21.30 13.94 -14.28
CA TYR A 439 -20.95 13.76 -15.69
C TYR A 439 -20.26 12.44 -16.01
N ALA A 440 -19.89 11.65 -15.00
CA ALA A 440 -19.43 10.28 -15.21
C ALA A 440 -20.57 9.42 -15.77
N ASP A 441 -20.25 8.36 -16.51
CA ASP A 441 -21.25 7.40 -16.99
C ASP A 441 -21.56 6.35 -15.90
N SER A 442 -20.57 6.06 -15.06
CA SER A 442 -20.72 5.20 -13.87
C SER A 442 -19.83 5.66 -12.72
N ILE A 443 -20.26 5.41 -11.48
CA ILE A 443 -19.54 5.79 -10.26
C ILE A 443 -19.54 4.60 -9.30
N THR A 444 -18.36 4.15 -8.87
CA THR A 444 -18.20 3.26 -7.72
C THR A 444 -18.24 4.07 -6.43
N ILE A 445 -18.92 3.58 -5.41
CA ILE A 445 -18.99 4.19 -4.07
C ILE A 445 -19.06 3.09 -2.99
N ASP A 446 -18.33 3.23 -1.88
CA ASP A 446 -18.33 2.23 -0.81
C ASP A 446 -18.98 2.75 0.48
N PRO A 447 -20.25 2.37 0.76
CA PRO A 447 -20.86 2.52 2.08
C PRO A 447 -20.00 2.00 3.24
N HIS A 448 -19.25 0.90 3.05
CA HIS A 448 -18.38 0.34 4.08
C HIS A 448 -17.04 1.07 4.31
N LYS A 449 -16.79 2.15 3.56
CA LYS A 449 -15.63 3.04 3.73
C LYS A 449 -16.08 4.32 4.43
N SER A 450 -16.20 5.43 3.69
CA SER A 450 -16.61 6.74 4.20
C SER A 450 -18.08 6.83 4.58
N GLY A 451 -18.88 5.77 4.32
CA GLY A 451 -20.27 5.66 4.75
C GLY A 451 -20.45 5.09 6.16
N TYR A 452 -19.38 4.64 6.83
CA TYR A 452 -19.42 4.10 8.21
C TYR A 452 -20.42 2.93 8.39
N ILE A 453 -20.70 2.19 7.32
CA ILE A 453 -21.56 1.00 7.34
C ILE A 453 -20.68 -0.25 7.51
N PRO A 454 -21.09 -1.29 8.25
CA PRO A 454 -20.30 -2.50 8.37
C PRO A 454 -20.06 -3.18 7.01
N TYR A 455 -18.90 -3.83 6.87
CA TYR A 455 -18.66 -4.75 5.76
C TYR A 455 -19.68 -5.91 5.79
N PRO A 456 -20.11 -6.45 4.63
CA PRO A 456 -19.84 -5.96 3.28
C PRO A 456 -20.89 -4.94 2.79
N ALA A 457 -20.45 -3.81 2.21
CA ALA A 457 -21.32 -2.87 1.51
C ALA A 457 -20.51 -1.96 0.55
N GLY A 458 -20.43 -2.37 -0.71
CA GLY A 458 -20.02 -1.51 -1.84
C GLY A 458 -21.22 -1.03 -2.65
N GLY A 459 -20.99 -0.27 -3.71
CA GLY A 459 -22.06 0.24 -4.55
C GLY A 459 -21.59 0.71 -5.92
N LEU A 460 -22.48 0.61 -6.90
CA LEU A 460 -22.28 1.07 -8.27
C LEU A 460 -23.50 1.86 -8.72
N CYS A 461 -23.28 3.05 -9.26
CA CYS A 461 -24.33 3.94 -9.78
C CYS A 461 -24.07 4.24 -11.26
N TYR A 462 -25.07 4.05 -12.12
CA TYR A 462 -25.05 4.41 -13.53
C TYR A 462 -25.81 5.71 -13.76
N ARG A 463 -25.23 6.65 -14.52
CA ARG A 463 -25.93 7.88 -14.90
C ARG A 463 -27.19 7.55 -15.69
N ASP A 464 -27.01 6.68 -16.69
CA ASP A 464 -28.07 6.09 -17.49
C ASP A 464 -28.29 4.64 -17.05
N GLY A 465 -29.45 4.36 -16.46
CA GLY A 465 -29.76 3.05 -15.92
C GLY A 465 -29.82 1.94 -16.97
N ARG A 466 -29.91 2.26 -18.27
CA ARG A 466 -29.86 1.26 -19.35
C ARG A 466 -28.50 0.57 -19.43
N MET A 467 -27.45 1.19 -18.91
CA MET A 467 -26.10 0.59 -18.84
C MET A 467 -26.08 -0.74 -18.08
N ARG A 468 -26.99 -0.95 -17.12
CA ARG A 468 -27.13 -2.22 -16.38
C ARG A 468 -27.47 -3.43 -17.26
N PHE A 469 -28.12 -3.21 -18.40
CA PHE A 469 -28.48 -4.31 -19.31
C PHE A 469 -27.28 -4.84 -20.09
N LEU A 470 -26.21 -4.05 -20.21
CA LEU A 470 -24.99 -4.49 -20.88
C LEU A 470 -24.27 -5.61 -20.12
N VAL A 471 -24.53 -5.80 -18.84
CA VAL A 471 -24.01 -6.93 -18.05
C VAL A 471 -24.97 -8.13 -18.06
N THR A 472 -25.94 -8.14 -18.95
CA THR A 472 -26.92 -9.22 -19.11
C THR A 472 -27.04 -9.66 -20.58
N TRP A 473 -27.97 -10.59 -20.85
CA TRP A 473 -28.44 -10.98 -22.19
C TRP A 473 -29.84 -10.44 -22.50
N LEU A 474 -30.32 -9.48 -21.71
CA LEU A 474 -31.62 -8.84 -21.84
C LEU A 474 -31.42 -7.45 -22.46
N ASN A 475 -32.31 -7.03 -23.36
CA ASN A 475 -32.42 -5.63 -23.75
C ASN A 475 -33.43 -4.91 -22.83
N PRO A 476 -33.27 -3.59 -22.61
CA PRO A 476 -34.27 -2.80 -21.90
C PRO A 476 -35.63 -2.93 -22.61
N ASP A 477 -36.69 -3.13 -21.83
CA ASP A 477 -38.07 -3.16 -22.31
C ASP A 477 -38.72 -1.84 -21.92
N VAL A 478 -39.18 -1.06 -22.91
CA VAL A 478 -39.75 0.28 -22.71
C VAL A 478 -41.00 0.25 -21.81
N TYR A 479 -41.64 -0.92 -21.65
CA TYR A 479 -42.94 -1.05 -20.98
C TYR A 479 -42.92 -1.82 -19.64
N LYS A 480 -41.78 -2.30 -19.13
CA LYS A 480 -41.72 -3.15 -17.91
C LYS A 480 -41.18 -2.53 -16.63
N ASP A 481 -40.55 -1.35 -16.69
CA ASP A 481 -40.02 -0.69 -15.48
C ASP A 481 -41.13 -0.29 -14.46
N SER A 482 -42.42 -0.44 -14.80
CA SER A 482 -43.57 -0.10 -13.95
C SER A 482 -44.00 -1.16 -12.93
N ASP A 483 -43.58 -2.42 -13.08
CA ASP A 483 -44.29 -3.53 -12.41
C ASP A 483 -43.66 -3.98 -11.08
N GLY A 484 -42.50 -3.43 -10.70
CA GLY A 484 -41.90 -3.69 -9.38
C GLY A 484 -41.23 -5.07 -9.19
N ASP A 485 -41.40 -6.01 -10.13
CA ASP A 485 -41.00 -7.41 -9.98
C ASP A 485 -39.51 -7.74 -10.25
N GLU A 486 -38.69 -6.80 -10.74
CA GLU A 486 -37.30 -7.10 -11.12
C GLU A 486 -36.36 -7.45 -9.95
N GLY A 487 -35.78 -8.65 -9.96
CA GLY A 487 -34.75 -9.03 -8.98
C GLY A 487 -33.47 -8.22 -9.15
N MET A 488 -32.87 -7.76 -8.03
CA MET A 488 -31.64 -6.96 -8.06
C MET A 488 -30.40 -7.77 -8.45
N GLY A 489 -30.44 -9.10 -8.34
CA GLY A 489 -29.28 -9.97 -8.56
C GLY A 489 -28.98 -10.34 -10.01
N VAL A 490 -29.70 -9.81 -11.00
CA VAL A 490 -29.45 -10.11 -12.43
C VAL A 490 -28.52 -9.07 -13.08
N TYR A 491 -28.42 -7.88 -12.49
CA TYR A 491 -27.77 -6.70 -13.08
C TYR A 491 -26.32 -6.48 -12.58
N GLY A 492 -25.62 -7.57 -12.26
CA GLY A 492 -24.27 -7.52 -11.69
C GLY A 492 -23.53 -8.85 -11.77
N VAL A 493 -22.38 -8.93 -11.11
CA VAL A 493 -21.54 -10.14 -11.03
C VAL A 493 -22.06 -11.12 -9.99
N GLU A 494 -22.65 -10.61 -8.92
CA GLU A 494 -23.11 -11.39 -7.78
C GLU A 494 -24.48 -12.04 -8.03
N GLY A 495 -24.73 -13.19 -7.39
CA GLY A 495 -26.03 -13.85 -7.37
C GLY A 495 -26.76 -13.61 -6.05
N SER A 496 -26.79 -14.62 -5.18
CA SER A 496 -27.30 -14.47 -3.81
C SER A 496 -26.56 -13.35 -3.07
N LYS A 497 -27.32 -12.42 -2.50
CA LYS A 497 -26.78 -11.26 -1.79
C LYS A 497 -27.67 -10.90 -0.59
N PRO A 498 -27.07 -10.50 0.55
CA PRO A 498 -27.83 -10.29 1.77
C PRO A 498 -28.68 -9.03 1.66
N GLY A 499 -30.00 -9.13 1.87
CA GLY A 499 -30.86 -7.95 1.99
C GLY A 499 -30.53 -7.09 3.23
N ALA A 500 -29.73 -7.61 4.16
CA ALA A 500 -29.25 -6.89 5.34
C ALA A 500 -28.30 -5.73 5.01
N ALA A 501 -27.44 -5.85 3.99
CA ALA A 501 -26.49 -4.80 3.60
C ALA A 501 -27.18 -3.51 3.11
N PRO A 502 -28.14 -3.54 2.16
CA PRO A 502 -28.87 -2.35 1.77
C PRO A 502 -29.76 -1.79 2.90
N VAL A 503 -30.30 -2.62 3.79
CA VAL A 503 -31.04 -2.11 4.97
C VAL A 503 -30.11 -1.37 5.94
N ALA A 504 -28.90 -1.88 6.18
CA ALA A 504 -27.90 -1.18 6.99
C ALA A 504 -27.60 0.22 6.41
N ALA A 505 -27.39 0.30 5.09
CA ALA A 505 -27.20 1.57 4.41
C ALA A 505 -28.43 2.48 4.54
N TRP A 506 -29.62 1.96 4.30
CA TRP A 506 -30.87 2.71 4.38
C TRP A 506 -31.15 3.31 5.76
N VAL A 507 -30.98 2.52 6.84
CA VAL A 507 -31.15 3.02 8.21
C VAL A 507 -30.12 4.10 8.51
N SER A 508 -28.87 3.90 8.08
CA SER A 508 -27.81 4.91 8.23
C SER A 508 -28.14 6.20 7.48
N HIS A 509 -28.54 6.11 6.21
CA HIS A 509 -28.91 7.26 5.38
C HIS A 509 -30.09 8.04 5.96
N ARG A 510 -31.08 7.34 6.53
CA ARG A 510 -32.24 7.97 7.17
C ARG A 510 -31.93 8.68 8.48
N VAL A 511 -31.05 8.11 9.30
CA VAL A 511 -30.71 8.66 10.62
C VAL A 511 -29.67 9.77 10.53
N ILE A 512 -28.64 9.57 9.70
CA ILE A 512 -27.52 10.51 9.56
C ILE A 512 -27.87 11.59 8.54
N GLY A 513 -28.43 11.22 7.38
CA GLY A 513 -28.77 12.13 6.29
C GLY A 513 -27.63 12.34 5.28
N LEU A 514 -27.91 12.16 3.98
CA LEU A 514 -26.94 12.32 2.88
C LEU A 514 -26.78 13.80 2.45
N HIS A 515 -26.59 14.69 3.42
CA HIS A 515 -26.51 16.14 3.22
C HIS A 515 -25.55 16.79 4.22
N LYS A 516 -25.32 18.11 4.07
CA LYS A 516 -24.33 18.86 4.86
C LYS A 516 -24.55 18.79 6.38
N ASN A 517 -25.80 18.72 6.83
CA ASN A 517 -26.16 18.61 8.26
C ASN A 517 -26.12 17.18 8.82
N GLY A 518 -25.68 16.21 8.00
CA GLY A 518 -25.64 14.79 8.29
C GLY A 518 -24.25 14.21 8.06
N TYR A 519 -24.09 13.35 7.05
CA TYR A 519 -22.79 12.82 6.63
C TYR A 519 -21.78 13.92 6.30
N GLY A 520 -22.24 15.09 5.79
CA GLY A 520 -21.34 16.21 5.54
C GLY A 520 -20.71 16.75 6.83
N SER A 521 -21.46 16.80 7.92
CA SER A 521 -20.94 17.21 9.23
C SER A 521 -19.97 16.16 9.80
N LEU A 522 -20.35 14.88 9.72
CA LEU A 522 -19.48 13.74 10.10
C LEU A 522 -18.12 13.79 9.39
N LEU A 523 -18.15 13.85 8.05
CA LEU A 523 -16.95 13.85 7.24
C LEU A 523 -16.18 15.16 7.37
N GLY A 524 -16.87 16.29 7.53
CA GLY A 524 -16.24 17.58 7.78
C GLY A 524 -15.43 17.62 9.08
N GLU A 525 -15.93 17.03 10.17
CA GLU A 525 -15.19 16.91 11.44
C GLU A 525 -14.01 15.91 11.33
N ALA A 526 -14.18 14.81 10.60
CA ALA A 526 -13.09 13.87 10.33
C ALA A 526 -11.98 14.53 9.46
N MET A 527 -12.34 15.30 8.44
CA MET A 527 -11.39 16.08 7.62
C MET A 527 -10.64 17.13 8.43
N PHE A 528 -11.35 17.83 9.33
CA PHE A 528 -10.70 18.77 10.23
C PHE A 528 -9.72 18.06 11.17
N SER A 529 -10.10 16.91 11.71
CA SER A 529 -9.23 16.05 12.52
C SER A 529 -7.98 15.60 11.76
N CYS A 530 -8.15 15.20 10.50
CA CYS A 530 -7.07 14.88 9.58
C CYS A 530 -6.12 16.08 9.39
N THR A 531 -6.68 17.27 9.20
CA THR A 531 -5.90 18.49 9.00
C THR A 531 -5.14 18.90 10.25
N LYS A 532 -5.74 18.73 11.44
CA LYS A 532 -5.04 18.94 12.71
C LYS A 532 -3.84 17.99 12.84
N MET A 533 -3.98 16.71 12.49
CA MET A 533 -2.83 15.78 12.43
C MET A 533 -1.78 16.23 11.41
N TYR A 534 -2.19 16.66 10.21
CA TYR A 534 -1.27 17.22 9.21
C TYR A 534 -0.45 18.39 9.74
N THR A 535 -1.06 19.29 10.52
CA THR A 535 -0.33 20.44 11.08
C THR A 535 0.77 20.02 12.05
N HIS A 536 0.62 18.90 12.75
CA HIS A 536 1.71 18.30 13.54
C HIS A 536 2.81 17.80 12.60
N TRP A 537 2.47 17.02 11.57
CA TRP A 537 3.46 16.46 10.63
C TRP A 537 4.32 17.52 9.95
N VAL A 538 3.73 18.66 9.56
CA VAL A 538 4.47 19.72 8.86
C VAL A 538 5.32 20.61 9.78
N THR A 539 5.13 20.55 11.09
CA THR A 539 5.86 21.39 12.06
C THR A 539 6.72 20.60 13.05
N MET A 540 6.58 19.27 13.09
CA MET A 540 7.18 18.38 14.10
C MET A 540 8.71 18.45 14.19
N ASP A 541 9.38 18.69 13.07
CA ASP A 541 10.84 18.71 12.92
C ASP A 541 11.46 20.12 13.04
N MET A 542 10.67 21.19 13.14
CA MET A 542 11.18 22.57 13.11
C MET A 542 12.18 22.88 14.22
N ASP A 543 11.93 22.36 15.42
CA ASP A 543 12.78 22.53 16.60
C ASP A 543 13.54 21.23 16.94
N ASP A 544 13.66 20.31 15.98
CA ASP A 544 14.29 19.00 16.15
C ASP A 544 15.69 18.94 15.54
N ARG A 545 16.64 18.35 16.29
CA ARG A 545 18.03 18.22 15.83
C ARG A 545 18.24 17.02 14.92
N HIS A 546 17.38 16.00 15.00
CA HIS A 546 17.58 14.73 14.32
C HIS A 546 16.44 14.35 13.40
N LEU A 547 15.19 14.50 13.82
CA LEU A 547 14.05 14.10 13.01
C LEU A 547 13.82 15.11 11.87
N VAL A 548 13.43 14.62 10.70
CA VAL A 548 12.90 15.39 9.58
C VAL A 548 11.56 14.74 9.19
N VAL A 549 10.51 15.53 9.01
CA VAL A 549 9.19 15.03 8.61
C VAL A 549 8.66 15.88 7.46
N VAL A 550 8.33 15.23 6.34
CA VAL A 550 7.85 15.92 5.14
C VAL A 550 6.55 15.29 4.67
N PRO A 551 5.42 16.01 4.75
CA PRO A 551 4.17 15.59 4.14
C PRO A 551 4.25 15.61 2.61
N LEU A 552 3.58 14.66 1.96
CA LEU A 552 3.45 14.62 0.50
C LEU A 552 2.83 15.93 -0.02
N ASN A 553 1.68 16.31 0.52
CA ASN A 553 1.02 17.56 0.15
C ASN A 553 1.77 18.76 0.75
N PRO A 554 2.37 19.64 -0.07
CA PRO A 554 3.06 20.82 0.42
C PRO A 554 2.08 21.87 0.96
N ILE A 555 2.55 22.67 1.92
CA ILE A 555 1.86 23.88 2.39
C ILE A 555 1.74 24.90 1.25
N PRO A 556 0.78 25.83 1.30
CA PRO A 556 0.55 26.78 0.20
C PRO A 556 1.81 27.53 -0.26
N ALA A 557 2.66 28.00 0.66
CA ALA A 557 3.89 28.70 0.31
C ALA A 557 4.87 27.83 -0.50
N ASP A 558 5.00 26.55 -0.15
CA ASP A 558 5.86 25.60 -0.86
C ASP A 558 5.25 25.25 -2.24
N ARG A 559 3.94 25.00 -2.29
CA ARG A 559 3.19 24.76 -3.54
C ARG A 559 3.31 25.92 -4.54
N GLU A 560 3.33 27.15 -4.05
CA GLU A 560 3.49 28.37 -4.85
C GLU A 560 4.95 28.67 -5.24
N GLY A 561 5.91 27.84 -4.82
CA GLY A 561 7.33 28.03 -5.11
C GLY A 561 7.93 29.27 -4.45
N LYS A 562 7.45 29.63 -3.24
CA LYS A 562 8.00 30.74 -2.44
C LYS A 562 9.42 30.45 -1.97
N SER A 563 10.10 31.48 -1.46
CA SER A 563 11.44 31.32 -0.90
C SER A 563 11.44 30.48 0.39
N GLU A 564 12.57 29.84 0.71
CA GLU A 564 12.74 29.04 1.93
C GLU A 564 12.37 29.81 3.21
N ALA A 565 12.68 31.12 3.25
CA ALA A 565 12.33 31.98 4.37
C ALA A 565 10.81 32.20 4.50
N GLU A 566 10.08 32.29 3.39
CA GLU A 566 8.62 32.42 3.38
C GLU A 566 7.94 31.10 3.74
N ILE A 567 8.46 29.97 3.26
CA ILE A 567 8.02 28.62 3.63
C ILE A 567 8.18 28.44 5.14
N GLN A 568 9.36 28.73 5.67
CA GLN A 568 9.64 28.66 7.10
C GLN A 568 8.71 29.56 7.92
N LYS A 569 8.47 30.80 7.49
CA LYS A 569 7.55 31.72 8.15
C LYS A 569 6.11 31.19 8.18
N GLN A 570 5.64 30.55 7.12
CA GLN A 570 4.32 29.92 7.11
C GLN A 570 4.25 28.72 8.05
N ARG A 571 5.32 27.91 8.13
CA ARG A 571 5.41 26.81 9.12
C ARG A 571 5.38 27.32 10.56
N GLU A 572 6.10 28.41 10.85
CA GLU A 572 6.06 29.08 12.16
C GLU A 572 4.64 29.57 12.49
N TYR A 573 3.98 30.20 11.53
CA TYR A 573 2.58 30.61 11.70
C TYR A 573 1.66 29.42 12.00
N ILE A 574 1.80 28.30 11.29
CA ILE A 574 1.02 27.07 11.54
C ILE A 574 1.28 26.56 12.96
N ARG A 575 2.55 26.44 13.38
CA ARG A 575 2.94 25.97 14.72
C ARG A 575 2.31 26.82 15.83
N ASP A 576 2.42 28.14 15.68
CA ASP A 576 2.10 29.08 16.75
C ASP A 576 0.60 29.41 16.81
N ASN A 577 -0.13 29.31 15.69
CA ASN A 577 -1.53 29.75 15.59
C ASN A 577 -2.54 28.63 15.31
N ILE A 578 -2.10 27.41 14.97
CA ILE A 578 -3.01 26.33 14.54
C ILE A 578 -2.78 25.02 15.32
N VAL A 579 -1.55 24.51 15.38
CA VAL A 579 -1.24 23.12 15.79
C VAL A 579 -1.88 22.74 17.13
N ASN A 580 -1.56 23.46 18.20
CA ASN A 580 -2.05 23.18 19.55
C ASN A 580 -3.19 24.12 19.98
N ARG A 581 -3.71 24.93 19.05
CA ARG A 581 -4.76 25.88 19.37
C ARG A 581 -6.08 25.15 19.64
N PRO A 582 -6.76 25.45 20.76
CA PRO A 582 -8.08 24.91 21.04
C PRO A 582 -9.06 25.21 19.90
N ASN A 583 -9.91 24.26 19.56
CA ASN A 583 -10.81 24.37 18.42
C ASN A 583 -11.65 25.66 18.46
N LEU A 584 -12.26 26.00 19.59
CA LEU A 584 -13.11 27.19 19.72
C LEU A 584 -12.36 28.51 19.42
N GLU A 585 -11.09 28.60 19.83
CA GLU A 585 -10.26 29.75 19.54
C GLU A 585 -9.84 29.80 18.07
N LEU A 586 -9.61 28.63 17.47
CA LEU A 586 -9.24 28.49 16.07
C LEU A 586 -10.42 28.85 15.14
N VAL A 587 -11.65 28.39 15.44
CA VAL A 587 -12.83 28.71 14.61
C VAL A 587 -13.12 30.21 14.57
N ARG A 588 -12.76 30.96 15.62
CA ARG A 588 -12.94 32.42 15.71
C ARG A 588 -11.86 33.22 14.99
N ASP A 589 -10.86 32.55 14.42
CA ASP A 589 -9.75 33.15 13.70
C ASP A 589 -9.90 32.90 12.19
N ASP A 590 -10.48 33.89 11.49
CA ASP A 590 -10.76 33.79 10.06
C ASP A 590 -9.50 33.62 9.21
N GLU A 591 -8.38 34.22 9.62
CA GLU A 591 -7.10 34.12 8.92
C GLU A 591 -6.52 32.71 9.05
N ALA A 592 -6.47 32.18 10.28
CA ALA A 592 -6.01 30.83 10.52
C ALA A 592 -6.93 29.80 9.82
N MET A 593 -8.25 29.96 9.89
CA MET A 593 -9.20 29.07 9.22
C MET A 593 -9.15 29.15 7.71
N LYS A 594 -8.75 30.29 7.12
CA LYS A 594 -8.49 30.38 5.69
C LYS A 594 -7.32 29.47 5.30
N LEU A 595 -6.23 29.52 6.07
CA LEU A 595 -5.08 28.64 5.84
C LEU A 595 -5.44 27.17 6.06
N VAL A 596 -6.12 26.82 7.16
CA VAL A 596 -6.54 25.44 7.48
C VAL A 596 -7.26 24.75 6.32
N ARG A 597 -8.08 25.47 5.54
CA ARG A 597 -8.81 24.92 4.36
C ARG A 597 -7.92 24.53 3.18
N GLU A 598 -6.65 24.93 3.19
CA GLU A 598 -5.68 24.65 2.13
C GLU A 598 -4.60 23.65 2.56
N LEU A 599 -4.64 23.18 3.81
CA LEU A 599 -3.68 22.24 4.40
C LEU A 599 -4.14 20.79 4.26
N GLY A 600 -3.18 19.88 4.11
CA GLY A 600 -3.42 18.43 4.13
C GLY A 600 -3.85 17.83 2.79
N SER A 601 -4.30 16.59 2.88
CA SER A 601 -4.88 15.81 1.77
C SER A 601 -6.23 16.36 1.32
N ASP A 602 -6.62 16.05 0.07
CA ASP A 602 -7.92 16.42 -0.46
C ASP A 602 -9.08 15.78 0.32
N LEU A 603 -8.94 14.52 0.76
CA LEU A 603 -9.98 13.74 1.44
C LEU A 603 -9.40 12.82 2.54
N SER A 604 -9.09 13.39 3.70
CA SER A 604 -8.85 12.68 4.98
C SER A 604 -7.74 11.61 5.03
N ILE A 605 -6.77 11.61 4.10
CA ILE A 605 -5.65 10.64 4.09
C ILE A 605 -4.33 11.36 3.91
N ASN A 606 -3.64 11.65 5.01
CA ASN A 606 -2.33 12.31 4.95
C ASN A 606 -1.24 11.29 4.63
N ALA A 607 -0.41 11.56 3.62
CA ALA A 607 0.83 10.84 3.37
C ALA A 607 2.03 11.70 3.77
N PHE A 608 3.05 11.08 4.36
CA PHE A 608 4.29 11.74 4.74
C PHE A 608 5.44 10.74 4.86
N ALA A 609 6.66 11.24 4.86
CA ALA A 609 7.83 10.42 5.14
C ALA A 609 8.72 11.09 6.18
N CYS A 610 9.46 10.27 6.91
CA CYS A 610 10.48 10.70 7.85
C CYS A 610 11.87 10.51 7.25
N ASN A 611 12.77 11.43 7.55
CA ASN A 611 14.20 11.29 7.35
C ASN A 611 14.92 11.70 8.65
N PHE A 612 16.24 11.64 8.68
CA PHE A 612 17.02 12.00 9.86
C PHE A 612 18.29 12.77 9.54
N ARG A 613 18.80 13.49 10.53
CA ARG A 613 20.12 14.13 10.53
C ARG A 613 21.13 13.29 11.28
N LEU A 614 22.30 13.11 10.67
CA LEU A 614 23.45 12.43 11.23
C LEU A 614 23.98 13.16 12.47
N ALA A 615 24.89 12.53 13.21
CA ALA A 615 25.49 13.12 14.41
C ALA A 615 26.24 14.44 14.16
N ASN A 616 26.71 14.66 12.93
CA ASN A 616 27.35 15.91 12.49
C ASN A 616 26.35 17.01 12.08
N GLY A 617 25.04 16.74 12.11
CA GLY A 617 23.97 17.66 11.72
C GLY A 617 23.59 17.63 10.24
N GLU A 618 24.35 16.93 9.39
CA GLU A 618 24.02 16.76 7.98
C GLU A 618 22.77 15.89 7.81
N ILE A 619 21.97 16.19 6.80
CA ILE A 619 20.80 15.37 6.47
C ILE A 619 21.24 14.07 5.80
N ASN A 620 20.61 12.95 6.16
CA ASN A 620 20.78 11.71 5.42
C ASN A 620 20.30 11.92 3.96
N GLN A 621 21.13 11.53 3.00
CA GLN A 621 20.80 11.62 1.57
C GLN A 621 20.44 10.26 0.96
N ASP A 622 20.61 9.16 1.70
CA ASP A 622 20.38 7.79 1.21
C ASP A 622 18.91 7.39 1.38
N VAL A 623 18.23 7.10 0.26
CA VAL A 623 16.82 6.71 0.23
C VAL A 623 16.58 5.41 1.00
N VAL A 624 17.48 4.43 0.93
CA VAL A 624 17.34 3.14 1.63
C VAL A 624 17.37 3.30 3.14
N GLU A 625 18.20 4.23 3.66
CA GLU A 625 18.24 4.51 5.10
C GLU A 625 17.01 5.30 5.57
N SER A 626 16.44 6.15 4.71
CA SER A 626 15.12 6.76 4.97
C SER A 626 14.02 5.70 5.01
N ASN A 627 13.99 4.78 4.02
CA ASN A 627 13.03 3.67 3.98
C ASN A 627 13.17 2.77 5.21
N TYR A 628 14.40 2.50 5.65
CA TYR A 628 14.67 1.78 6.89
C TYR A 628 14.01 2.45 8.10
N LEU A 629 14.16 3.77 8.28
CA LEU A 629 13.51 4.51 9.36
C LEU A 629 11.98 4.40 9.29
N ASN A 630 11.38 4.68 8.13
CA ASN A 630 9.92 4.64 7.96
C ASN A 630 9.35 3.24 8.22
N THR A 631 10.00 2.20 7.68
CA THR A 631 9.61 0.80 7.93
C THR A 631 9.68 0.44 9.41
N ARG A 632 10.76 0.82 10.12
CA ARG A 632 10.88 0.56 11.57
C ARG A 632 9.81 1.27 12.39
N ILE A 633 9.50 2.53 12.05
CA ILE A 633 8.41 3.28 12.68
C ILE A 633 7.08 2.55 12.45
N TYR A 634 6.79 2.13 11.22
CA TYR A 634 5.59 1.38 10.87
C TYR A 634 5.49 0.07 11.66
N GLU A 635 6.54 -0.75 11.73
CA GLU A 635 6.56 -1.99 12.51
C GLU A 635 6.22 -1.77 14.00
N ARG A 636 6.73 -0.67 14.59
CA ARG A 636 6.44 -0.29 15.98
C ARG A 636 4.99 0.17 16.17
N LEU A 637 4.38 0.76 15.14
CA LEU A 637 3.06 1.39 15.16
C LEU A 637 2.02 0.63 14.32
N SER A 638 2.25 -0.66 14.08
CA SER A 638 1.31 -1.55 13.40
C SER A 638 1.24 -2.91 14.08
N VAL A 639 0.22 -3.68 13.70
CA VAL A 639 0.00 -5.06 14.11
C VAL A 639 -0.06 -5.87 12.83
N THR A 640 0.88 -6.80 12.68
CA THR A 640 1.06 -7.60 11.45
C THR A 640 0.92 -9.10 11.70
N LYS A 641 0.90 -9.49 12.98
CA LYS A 641 0.82 -10.86 13.47
C LYS A 641 -0.17 -10.96 14.64
N ILE A 642 -0.72 -12.15 14.89
CA ILE A 642 -1.68 -12.37 15.99
C ILE A 642 -1.02 -12.32 17.37
N GLU A 643 0.29 -12.55 17.41
CA GLU A 643 1.13 -12.49 18.61
C GLU A 643 1.50 -11.04 18.99
N ASP A 644 1.30 -10.08 18.10
CA ASP A 644 1.57 -8.67 18.41
C ASP A 644 0.55 -8.18 19.44
N ASN A 645 1.04 -7.68 20.57
CA ASN A 645 0.18 -7.10 21.60
C ASN A 645 -0.36 -5.73 21.15
N ILE A 646 -1.67 -5.66 20.88
CA ILE A 646 -2.34 -4.43 20.44
C ILE A 646 -2.27 -3.31 21.49
N PHE A 647 -2.18 -3.66 22.78
CA PHE A 647 -2.22 -2.72 23.89
C PHE A 647 -0.89 -1.97 24.11
N ASP A 648 0.22 -2.47 23.56
CA ASP A 648 1.53 -1.83 23.63
C ASP A 648 1.70 -0.74 22.56
N LYS A 649 0.76 -0.65 21.61
CA LYS A 649 0.82 0.28 20.48
C LYS A 649 0.20 1.62 20.87
N PRO A 650 0.96 2.73 20.90
CA PRO A 650 0.43 4.03 21.33
C PRO A 650 -0.42 4.71 20.25
N LEU A 651 -0.24 4.33 18.98
CA LEU A 651 -1.08 4.70 17.85
C LEU A 651 -0.93 3.65 16.73
N PHE A 652 -1.80 3.72 15.73
CA PHE A 652 -1.72 2.87 14.55
C PHE A 652 -1.54 3.70 13.29
N ILE A 653 -0.58 3.34 12.44
CA ILE A 653 -0.31 3.97 11.15
C ILE A 653 -0.18 2.93 10.04
N MET A 654 -0.42 3.33 8.79
CA MET A 654 -0.17 2.51 7.61
C MET A 654 1.18 2.90 6.99
N SER A 655 1.78 1.99 6.22
CA SER A 655 2.91 2.26 5.34
C SER A 655 2.60 1.79 3.92
N THR A 656 3.15 2.47 2.92
CA THR A 656 3.11 2.08 1.51
C THR A 656 4.40 2.55 0.81
N SER A 657 4.62 2.10 -0.42
CA SER A 657 5.81 2.46 -1.20
C SER A 657 5.43 3.30 -2.41
N MET A 658 6.08 4.45 -2.57
CA MET A 658 6.00 5.28 -3.76
C MET A 658 6.99 4.76 -4.81
N GLU A 659 6.50 3.84 -5.64
CA GLU A 659 7.28 3.29 -6.76
C GLU A 659 7.69 4.40 -7.74
N GLN A 660 8.99 4.54 -7.99
CA GLN A 660 9.55 5.58 -8.87
C GLN A 660 8.92 5.53 -10.26
N LYS A 661 8.66 4.32 -10.77
CA LYS A 661 8.04 4.08 -12.07
C LYS A 661 6.59 4.58 -12.15
N VAL A 662 5.86 4.60 -11.04
CA VAL A 662 4.44 4.96 -10.98
C VAL A 662 4.27 6.44 -10.67
N TYR A 663 5.01 6.95 -9.68
CA TYR A 663 4.88 8.31 -9.18
C TYR A 663 5.78 9.32 -9.90
N GLY A 664 6.88 8.88 -10.51
CA GLY A 664 7.81 9.73 -11.27
C GLY A 664 8.18 11.02 -10.53
N ASP A 665 7.82 12.16 -11.14
CA ASP A 665 8.12 13.49 -10.62
C ASP A 665 7.51 13.76 -9.23
N CYS A 666 6.38 13.13 -8.90
CA CYS A 666 5.78 13.23 -7.57
C CYS A 666 6.70 12.64 -6.48
N CYS A 667 7.28 11.46 -6.73
CA CYS A 667 8.25 10.84 -5.82
C CYS A 667 9.55 11.64 -5.76
N ASN A 668 10.04 12.12 -6.90
CA ASN A 668 11.24 12.98 -6.97
C ASN A 668 11.06 14.26 -6.15
N HIS A 669 9.90 14.90 -6.24
CA HIS A 669 9.60 16.12 -5.50
C HIS A 669 9.59 15.86 -3.98
N LEU A 670 8.99 14.77 -3.53
CA LEU A 670 9.01 14.39 -2.11
C LEU A 670 10.43 14.04 -1.62
N LYS A 671 11.19 13.24 -2.36
CA LYS A 671 12.60 12.93 -2.06
C LYS A 671 13.45 14.19 -1.93
N LYS A 672 13.28 15.15 -2.85
CA LYS A 672 13.98 16.44 -2.80
C LYS A 672 13.65 17.21 -1.53
N ARG A 673 12.38 17.30 -1.14
CA ARG A 673 11.95 17.99 0.10
C ARG A 673 12.46 17.29 1.36
N LEU A 674 12.67 15.97 1.33
CA LEU A 674 13.31 15.19 2.39
C LEU A 674 14.84 15.32 2.42
N GLY A 675 15.47 15.91 1.40
CA GLY A 675 16.92 15.97 1.24
C GLY A 675 17.57 14.68 0.76
N LEU A 676 16.79 13.77 0.15
CA LEU A 676 17.24 12.49 -0.38
C LEU A 676 17.71 12.60 -1.85
N VAL A 677 18.63 11.72 -2.24
CA VAL A 677 19.18 11.64 -3.60
C VAL A 677 19.18 10.19 -4.06
N GLY A 678 18.47 9.91 -5.17
CA GLY A 678 18.46 8.60 -5.81
C GLY A 678 17.15 8.27 -6.52
N GLU A 679 17.17 7.23 -7.35
CA GLU A 679 16.04 6.75 -8.16
C GLU A 679 15.30 5.55 -7.51
N GLN A 680 15.67 5.19 -6.28
CA GLN A 680 14.98 4.14 -5.53
C GLN A 680 13.55 4.57 -5.17
N ASP A 681 12.70 3.57 -4.98
CA ASP A 681 11.36 3.73 -4.42
C ASP A 681 11.43 4.30 -3.00
N LEU A 682 10.44 5.09 -2.61
CA LEU A 682 10.38 5.74 -1.31
C LEU A 682 9.25 5.16 -0.46
N ASP A 683 9.58 4.61 0.70
CA ASP A 683 8.58 4.16 1.66
C ASP A 683 8.02 5.37 2.42
N ILE A 684 6.70 5.47 2.46
CA ILE A 684 5.96 6.54 3.09
C ILE A 684 5.02 6.00 4.15
N LEU A 685 4.74 6.83 5.15
CA LEU A 685 3.74 6.59 6.17
C LEU A 685 2.44 7.28 5.80
N VAL A 686 1.32 6.60 6.09
CA VAL A 686 -0.01 7.07 5.73
C VAL A 686 -0.91 7.10 6.96
N ASN A 687 -1.56 8.24 7.13
CA ASN A 687 -2.50 8.55 8.17
C ASN A 687 -3.91 8.82 7.62
N CYS A 688 -4.74 7.78 7.53
CA CYS A 688 -6.18 7.93 7.28
C CYS A 688 -6.89 8.29 8.58
N VAL A 689 -7.66 9.38 8.56
CA VAL A 689 -8.41 9.87 9.73
C VAL A 689 -9.91 9.87 9.45
N MET A 690 -10.60 8.90 10.06
CA MET A 690 -12.05 8.78 10.02
C MET A 690 -12.72 9.22 11.33
N SER A 691 -11.95 9.34 12.42
CA SER A 691 -12.53 9.70 13.71
C SER A 691 -12.88 11.20 13.76
N PRO A 692 -14.10 11.58 14.15
CA PRO A 692 -14.46 12.97 14.43
C PRO A 692 -14.04 13.45 15.84
N PHE A 693 -13.54 12.55 16.70
CA PHE A 693 -13.28 12.85 18.12
C PHE A 693 -11.87 13.35 18.52
N PRO A 694 -10.77 13.19 17.75
CA PRO A 694 -9.41 13.35 18.30
C PRO A 694 -8.99 14.82 18.52
N THR A 695 -9.78 15.80 18.08
CA THR A 695 -9.43 17.23 18.25
C THR A 695 -9.85 17.79 19.60
N VAL A 696 -10.68 17.06 20.34
CA VAL A 696 -11.07 17.43 21.71
C VAL A 696 -9.90 17.24 22.66
N ALA A 697 -9.80 18.13 23.66
CA ALA A 697 -8.75 18.10 24.68
C ALA A 697 -7.30 18.08 24.12
N ASN A 698 -7.11 18.54 22.88
CA ASN A 698 -5.84 18.50 22.17
C ASN A 698 -5.23 17.09 22.02
N PHE A 699 -6.06 16.04 21.97
CA PHE A 699 -5.61 14.64 21.88
C PHE A 699 -4.75 14.34 20.64
N THR A 700 -4.93 15.06 19.53
CA THR A 700 -4.01 15.01 18.38
C THR A 700 -2.55 15.24 18.76
N LYS A 701 -2.27 16.10 19.75
CA LYS A 701 -0.92 16.32 20.27
C LYS A 701 -0.37 15.07 20.96
N ASP A 702 -1.16 14.38 21.76
CA ASP A 702 -0.72 13.15 22.44
C ASP A 702 -0.37 12.05 21.43
N VAL A 703 -1.13 11.96 20.33
CA VAL A 703 -0.82 11.06 19.21
C VAL A 703 0.49 11.47 18.52
N ALA A 704 0.66 12.76 18.22
CA ALA A 704 1.86 13.28 17.59
C ALA A 704 3.13 13.12 18.46
N ASP A 705 3.03 13.38 19.76
CA ASP A 705 4.11 13.20 20.73
C ASP A 705 4.52 11.72 20.83
N ALA A 706 3.54 10.82 20.84
CA ALA A 706 3.79 9.38 20.85
C ALA A 706 4.50 8.92 19.57
N PHE A 707 4.07 9.41 18.41
CA PHE A 707 4.77 9.18 17.14
C PHE A 707 6.22 9.68 17.22
N LYS A 708 6.41 10.94 17.63
CA LYS A 708 7.73 11.58 17.72
C LYS A 708 8.67 10.78 18.61
N LYS A 709 8.19 10.31 19.77
CA LYS A 709 8.96 9.44 20.68
C LYS A 709 9.47 8.18 19.97
N ILE A 710 8.58 7.46 19.28
CA ILE A 710 8.96 6.23 18.55
C ILE A 710 9.94 6.55 17.42
N ALA A 711 9.73 7.63 16.68
CA ALA A 711 10.65 8.07 15.64
C ALA A 711 12.06 8.34 16.21
N HIS A 712 12.18 9.00 17.36
CA HIS A 712 13.47 9.21 18.01
C HIS A 712 14.16 7.91 18.45
N GLU A 713 13.39 6.96 19.01
CA GLU A 713 13.92 5.64 19.39
C GLU A 713 14.50 4.91 18.17
N GLU A 714 13.81 4.92 17.03
CA GLU A 714 14.27 4.28 15.80
C GLU A 714 15.40 5.06 15.10
N ILE A 715 15.43 6.40 15.23
CA ILE A 715 16.56 7.23 14.76
C ILE A 715 17.87 6.82 15.45
N GLN A 716 17.86 6.41 16.73
CA GLN A 716 19.09 5.95 17.38
C GLN A 716 19.73 4.76 16.65
N LYS A 717 18.90 3.85 16.13
CA LYS A 717 19.37 2.72 15.30
C LYS A 717 19.90 3.20 13.96
N CYS A 718 19.27 4.22 13.36
CA CYS A 718 19.74 4.83 12.11
C CYS A 718 21.09 5.54 12.32
N LEU A 719 21.27 6.26 13.43
CA LEU A 719 22.54 6.88 13.80
C LEU A 719 23.63 5.83 14.02
N PHE A 720 23.31 4.71 14.70
CA PHE A 720 24.23 3.59 14.84
C PHE A 720 24.68 3.02 13.49
N ARG A 721 23.75 2.89 12.53
CA ARG A 721 24.05 2.39 11.18
C ARG A 721 24.90 3.35 10.35
N ASN A 722 24.72 4.66 10.52
CA ASN A 722 25.21 5.66 9.57
C ASN A 722 26.32 6.58 10.12
N THR A 723 26.71 6.44 11.38
CA THR A 723 27.80 7.25 11.95
C THR A 723 29.15 6.59 11.69
N ILE A 724 30.06 7.30 11.01
CA ILE A 724 31.42 6.81 10.78
C ILE A 724 32.28 7.01 12.03
N THR A 725 32.80 5.94 12.60
CA THR A 725 33.67 5.94 13.79
C THR A 725 34.97 5.18 13.53
N ALA A 726 35.90 5.22 14.49
CA ALA A 726 36.97 4.22 14.53
C ALA A 726 36.35 2.84 14.81
N ASP A 727 36.89 1.79 14.19
CA ASP A 727 36.37 0.42 14.25
C ASP A 727 37.49 -0.60 13.93
N ASP A 728 37.26 -1.88 14.19
CA ASP A 728 38.24 -2.94 13.93
C ASP A 728 37.96 -3.65 12.60
N PHE A 729 38.72 -3.28 11.56
CA PHE A 729 38.54 -3.86 10.23
C PHE A 729 39.14 -5.26 10.12
N ARG A 730 38.52 -6.12 9.32
CA ARG A 730 39.02 -7.45 8.96
C ARG A 730 39.06 -7.62 7.45
N PHE A 731 40.16 -8.19 6.97
CA PHE A 731 40.41 -8.43 5.56
C PHE A 731 40.70 -9.90 5.32
N ILE A 732 40.09 -10.51 4.31
CA ILE A 732 40.46 -11.85 3.84
C ILE A 732 41.83 -11.77 3.18
N VAL A 733 42.74 -12.68 3.54
CA VAL A 733 44.09 -12.75 2.97
C VAL A 733 44.12 -13.71 1.78
N GLN A 734 44.62 -13.23 0.65
CA GLN A 734 44.83 -14.01 -0.57
C GLN A 734 46.29 -13.89 -1.03
N GLY A 735 46.86 -15.00 -1.53
CA GLY A 735 48.21 -15.02 -2.10
C GLY A 735 49.32 -15.24 -1.07
N THR A 736 50.11 -16.30 -1.25
CA THR A 736 51.25 -16.62 -0.35
C THR A 736 52.60 -16.13 -0.86
N ASP A 737 52.68 -15.76 -2.13
CA ASP A 737 53.84 -15.12 -2.77
C ASP A 737 53.80 -13.59 -2.60
N LYS A 738 52.62 -12.99 -2.81
CA LYS A 738 52.34 -11.59 -2.56
C LYS A 738 50.94 -11.45 -1.94
N PRO A 739 50.80 -10.81 -0.78
CA PRO A 739 49.52 -10.73 -0.09
C PRO A 739 48.61 -9.65 -0.68
N TYR A 740 47.35 -10.04 -0.88
CA TYR A 740 46.22 -9.19 -1.21
C TYR A 740 45.17 -9.30 -0.11
N LEU A 741 44.49 -8.19 0.18
CA LEU A 741 43.53 -8.06 1.27
C LEU A 741 42.17 -7.60 0.72
N THR A 742 41.10 -8.34 0.99
CA THR A 742 39.73 -7.90 0.66
C THR A 742 38.92 -7.63 1.92
N LEU A 743 38.30 -6.45 2.00
CA LEU A 743 37.50 -6.06 3.16
C LEU A 743 36.26 -6.95 3.26
N LEU A 744 35.80 -7.22 4.49
CA LEU A 744 34.47 -7.77 4.75
C LEU A 744 33.43 -6.62 4.72
N PRO A 745 32.65 -6.46 3.63
CA PRO A 745 31.75 -5.34 3.46
C PRO A 745 30.41 -5.58 4.15
N MET A 746 29.69 -4.49 4.44
CA MET A 746 28.29 -4.51 4.85
C MET A 746 27.52 -3.37 4.18
N PHE A 747 26.35 -3.65 3.57
CA PHE A 747 25.48 -2.62 3.00
C PHE A 747 24.82 -1.73 4.05
N ASN A 748 24.72 -2.22 5.29
CA ASN A 748 23.86 -1.64 6.31
C ASN A 748 24.62 -0.88 7.42
N MET A 749 25.95 -0.74 7.28
CA MET A 749 26.82 -0.10 8.27
C MET A 749 27.84 0.80 7.58
N ALA A 750 27.76 2.11 7.80
CA ALA A 750 28.59 3.10 7.12
C ALA A 750 30.10 2.83 7.22
N ASN A 751 30.60 2.33 8.36
CA ASN A 751 32.01 1.95 8.52
C ASN A 751 32.46 0.90 7.49
N TYR A 752 31.56 0.01 7.06
CA TYR A 752 31.83 -1.16 6.23
C TYR A 752 31.18 -1.08 4.83
N ARG A 753 30.55 0.04 4.47
CA ARG A 753 29.95 0.28 3.15
C ARG A 753 31.00 0.57 2.06
N HIS A 754 32.03 -0.26 1.99
CA HIS A 754 33.07 -0.18 0.96
C HIS A 754 33.42 -1.57 0.46
N GLN A 755 33.52 -1.72 -0.85
CA GLN A 755 34.23 -2.83 -1.46
C GLN A 755 35.70 -2.43 -1.66
N LEU A 756 36.60 -3.04 -0.89
CA LEU A 756 38.02 -2.71 -0.90
C LEU A 756 38.89 -3.94 -1.19
N ILE A 757 39.78 -3.81 -2.17
CA ILE A 757 40.80 -4.80 -2.55
C ILE A 757 42.15 -4.10 -2.53
N LEU A 758 43.07 -4.57 -1.68
CA LEU A 758 44.39 -3.98 -1.47
C LEU A 758 45.49 -4.97 -1.86
N SER A 759 46.58 -4.46 -2.44
CA SER A 759 47.88 -5.15 -2.39
C SER A 759 48.74 -4.51 -1.31
N CYS A 760 49.52 -5.32 -0.59
CA CYS A 760 50.38 -4.83 0.49
C CYS A 760 51.62 -5.70 0.67
N ASP A 761 52.50 -5.29 1.58
CA ASP A 761 53.63 -6.07 2.07
C ASP A 761 53.43 -6.44 3.55
N LEU A 762 53.67 -7.71 3.87
CA LEU A 762 53.74 -8.23 5.24
C LEU A 762 55.22 -8.42 5.64
N PRO A 763 55.58 -8.27 6.93
CA PRO A 763 56.90 -8.65 7.41
C PRO A 763 57.21 -10.11 7.06
N LYS A 764 58.46 -10.39 6.70
CA LYS A 764 58.85 -11.68 6.11
C LYS A 764 58.53 -12.86 7.02
N ASP A 765 58.76 -12.72 8.32
CA ASP A 765 58.42 -13.71 9.34
C ASP A 765 56.92 -13.97 9.42
N VAL A 766 56.08 -12.93 9.34
CA VAL A 766 54.62 -13.06 9.34
C VAL A 766 54.11 -13.72 8.05
N LEU A 767 54.67 -13.35 6.89
CA LEU A 767 54.34 -13.96 5.61
C LEU A 767 54.72 -15.45 5.59
N ASP A 768 55.89 -15.79 6.13
CA ASP A 768 56.34 -17.19 6.21
C ASP A 768 55.45 -18.01 7.16
N ILE A 769 54.99 -17.43 8.28
CA ILE A 769 53.99 -18.04 9.16
C ILE A 769 52.67 -18.26 8.41
N TYR A 770 52.13 -17.24 7.74
CA TYR A 770 50.91 -17.35 6.95
C TYR A 770 51.02 -18.45 5.88
N ALA A 771 52.10 -18.45 5.10
CA ALA A 771 52.33 -19.43 4.05
C ALA A 771 52.44 -20.86 4.61
N ALA A 772 53.11 -21.05 5.75
CA ALA A 772 53.24 -22.36 6.39
C ALA A 772 51.89 -22.89 6.91
N GLU A 773 51.09 -22.04 7.54
CA GLU A 773 49.77 -22.42 8.04
C GLU A 773 48.76 -22.64 6.90
N ARG A 774 48.83 -21.82 5.85
CA ARG A 774 48.04 -21.99 4.62
C ARG A 774 48.37 -23.30 3.90
N ALA A 775 49.64 -23.73 3.92
CA ALA A 775 50.05 -25.01 3.35
C ALA A 775 49.47 -26.21 4.12
N LYS A 776 49.31 -26.09 5.46
CA LYS A 776 48.67 -27.12 6.29
C LYS A 776 47.18 -27.25 6.02
N ASP A 777 46.51 -26.14 5.74
CA ASP A 777 45.08 -26.10 5.43
C ASP A 777 44.79 -25.13 4.26
N PRO A 778 44.89 -25.61 3.02
CA PRO A 778 44.65 -24.80 1.83
C PRO A 778 43.19 -24.34 1.64
N SER A 779 42.26 -24.82 2.48
CA SER A 779 40.86 -24.39 2.45
C SER A 779 40.55 -23.28 3.46
N ALA A 780 41.42 -23.09 4.46
CA ALA A 780 41.20 -22.13 5.53
C ALA A 780 41.18 -20.66 5.08
N VAL A 781 40.22 -19.90 5.58
CA VAL A 781 40.19 -18.45 5.41
C VAL A 781 40.98 -17.81 6.55
N PHE A 782 42.02 -17.05 6.18
CA PHE A 782 42.82 -16.26 7.11
C PHE A 782 42.46 -14.79 6.97
N TYR A 783 42.65 -14.06 8.06
CA TYR A 783 42.30 -12.65 8.16
C TYR A 783 43.47 -11.82 8.66
N ILE A 784 43.62 -10.64 8.08
CA ILE A 784 44.39 -9.54 8.65
C ILE A 784 43.40 -8.59 9.31
N GLY A 785 43.59 -8.34 10.61
CA GLY A 785 42.77 -7.41 11.38
C GLY A 785 43.57 -6.25 11.95
N THR A 786 42.95 -5.10 12.17
CA THR A 786 43.59 -3.97 12.87
C THR A 786 43.67 -4.26 14.37
N THR A 787 44.84 -4.04 15.00
CA THR A 787 45.03 -4.33 16.44
C THR A 787 44.23 -3.42 17.38
N LYS A 788 43.75 -2.29 16.84
CA LYS A 788 42.95 -1.27 17.53
C LYS A 788 41.90 -0.74 16.56
N ASP A 789 40.92 -0.05 17.12
CA ASP A 789 39.92 0.65 16.35
C ASP A 789 40.56 1.82 15.60
N VAL A 790 40.35 1.87 14.28
CA VAL A 790 40.88 2.89 13.39
C VAL A 790 39.80 3.35 12.41
N LYS A 791 39.99 4.47 11.72
CA LYS A 791 39.12 4.83 10.59
C LYS A 791 39.63 4.15 9.32
N LEU A 792 38.72 3.77 8.41
CA LEU A 792 39.10 3.10 7.15
C LEU A 792 40.11 3.94 6.33
N GLU A 793 39.95 5.26 6.31
CA GLU A 793 40.89 6.20 5.66
C GLU A 793 42.33 6.07 6.17
N SER A 794 42.52 5.75 7.45
CA SER A 794 43.85 5.61 8.04
C SER A 794 44.59 4.35 7.55
N ILE A 795 43.84 3.30 7.16
CA ILE A 795 44.40 2.10 6.52
C ILE A 795 44.89 2.45 5.12
N LEU A 796 44.13 3.27 4.39
CA LEU A 796 44.47 3.73 3.05
C LEU A 796 45.65 4.72 3.01
N ALA A 797 46.06 5.27 4.16
CA ALA A 797 47.15 6.23 4.26
C ALA A 797 48.58 5.64 4.11
N GLY A 798 48.71 4.30 4.05
CA GLY A 798 49.93 3.63 3.58
C GLY A 798 50.47 2.50 4.47
N SER A 799 50.12 2.48 5.76
CA SER A 799 50.43 1.37 6.68
C SER A 799 49.52 1.34 7.90
N PHE A 800 49.29 0.15 8.48
CA PHE A 800 48.58 0.02 9.76
C PHE A 800 49.12 -1.14 10.61
N GLU A 801 48.91 -1.04 11.92
CA GLU A 801 49.24 -2.10 12.88
C GLU A 801 48.19 -3.21 12.84
N ALA A 802 48.64 -4.46 12.70
CA ALA A 802 47.78 -5.58 12.37
C ALA A 802 48.05 -6.85 13.20
N MET A 803 47.08 -7.76 13.11
CA MET A 803 47.17 -9.13 13.59
C MET A 803 46.74 -10.12 12.49
N LEU A 804 47.27 -11.34 12.56
CA LEU A 804 46.99 -12.45 11.65
C LEU A 804 46.22 -13.54 12.39
N GLU A 805 45.04 -13.90 11.88
CA GLU A 805 44.11 -14.84 12.51
C GLU A 805 43.57 -15.86 11.50
N LYS A 806 43.20 -17.06 11.98
CA LYS A 806 42.49 -18.08 11.18
C LYS A 806 41.04 -18.19 11.63
N GLY A 807 40.11 -18.04 10.67
CA GLY A 807 38.67 -18.05 10.93
C GLY A 807 38.14 -16.70 11.43
N LEU A 808 36.83 -16.49 11.28
CA LEU A 808 36.13 -15.37 11.92
C LEU A 808 35.66 -15.79 13.31
N PRO A 809 35.60 -14.85 14.27
CA PRO A 809 34.98 -15.14 15.54
C PRO A 809 33.51 -15.53 15.33
N ALA A 810 33.02 -16.50 16.10
CA ALA A 810 31.64 -16.96 16.06
C ALA A 810 31.09 -17.15 17.47
N LYS A 811 29.79 -16.88 17.66
CA LYS A 811 29.11 -17.04 18.94
C LYS A 811 29.32 -18.47 19.47
N ASN A 812 29.75 -18.59 20.73
CA ASN A 812 30.02 -19.86 21.40
C ASN A 812 31.18 -20.68 20.81
N GLN A 813 32.02 -20.08 19.97
CA GLN A 813 33.31 -20.67 19.58
C GLN A 813 34.46 -19.95 20.28
N PRO A 814 35.59 -20.63 20.54
CA PRO A 814 36.79 -19.95 21.02
C PRO A 814 37.20 -18.86 20.02
N PRO A 815 37.85 -17.77 20.51
CA PRO A 815 38.32 -16.71 19.64
C PRO A 815 39.24 -17.28 18.54
N PRO A 816 39.31 -16.62 17.37
CA PRO A 816 40.15 -17.06 16.27
C PRO A 816 41.57 -17.33 16.74
N GLN A 817 42.17 -18.39 16.20
CA GLN A 817 43.57 -18.67 16.50
C GLN A 817 44.43 -17.54 15.92
N ARG A 818 45.10 -16.79 16.81
CA ARG A 818 46.02 -15.73 16.44
C ARG A 818 47.44 -16.28 16.26
N TYR A 819 48.04 -15.97 15.12
CA TYR A 819 49.38 -16.45 14.75
C TYR A 819 50.45 -15.36 14.87
N ALA A 820 50.08 -14.10 14.64
CA ALA A 820 50.94 -12.94 14.80
C ALA A 820 50.10 -11.71 15.21
N SER A 821 50.70 -10.75 15.91
CA SER A 821 50.07 -9.50 16.35
C SER A 821 51.10 -8.37 16.40
N ASN A 822 50.62 -7.13 16.35
CA ASN A 822 51.42 -5.91 16.53
C ASN A 822 52.52 -5.74 15.47
N PHE A 823 52.27 -6.21 14.25
CA PHE A 823 53.16 -6.00 13.10
C PHE A 823 52.60 -4.93 12.16
N GLN A 824 53.44 -4.36 11.31
CA GLN A 824 53.02 -3.32 10.35
C GLN A 824 52.74 -3.93 8.98
N VAL A 825 51.53 -3.72 8.47
CA VAL A 825 51.21 -3.90 7.04
C VAL A 825 51.65 -2.63 6.33
N THR A 826 52.43 -2.75 5.25
CA THR A 826 53.02 -1.58 4.55
C THR A 826 52.80 -1.65 3.04
N ASN A 827 53.20 -0.60 2.31
CA ASN A 827 53.10 -0.52 0.83
C ASN A 827 51.67 -0.78 0.32
N ILE A 828 50.68 -0.27 1.05
CA ILE A 828 49.26 -0.47 0.74
C ILE A 828 48.92 0.27 -0.55
N LYS A 829 48.34 -0.46 -1.51
CA LYS A 829 47.80 0.09 -2.76
C LYS A 829 46.41 -0.47 -2.99
N ALA A 830 45.43 0.41 -3.18
CA ALA A 830 44.08 0.00 -3.53
C ALA A 830 44.01 -0.39 -5.02
N LEU A 831 43.66 -1.65 -5.27
CA LEU A 831 43.25 -2.12 -6.60
C LEU A 831 41.80 -1.72 -6.86
N LYS A 832 40.96 -1.84 -5.83
CA LYS A 832 39.58 -1.35 -5.82
C LYS A 832 39.27 -0.70 -4.49
N ASN A 833 38.61 0.43 -4.54
CA ASN A 833 38.10 1.20 -3.41
C ASN A 833 36.79 1.87 -3.83
N SER A 834 35.71 1.09 -3.81
CA SER A 834 34.40 1.53 -4.26
C SER A 834 33.46 1.62 -3.07
N PRO A 835 32.91 2.80 -2.72
CA PRO A 835 31.79 2.87 -1.79
C PRO A 835 30.59 2.09 -2.35
N ILE A 836 29.84 1.44 -1.47
CA ILE A 836 28.66 0.63 -1.80
C ILE A 836 27.40 1.13 -1.08
N ASP A 837 27.34 2.45 -0.81
CA ASP A 837 26.11 3.12 -0.41
C ASP A 837 25.03 2.93 -1.48
N SER A 838 23.75 2.90 -1.08
CA SER A 838 22.68 2.49 -1.99
C SER A 838 22.55 3.39 -3.22
N LYS A 839 22.90 4.68 -3.09
CA LYS A 839 22.94 5.66 -4.18
C LYS A 839 23.98 5.36 -5.27
N TYR A 840 24.95 4.51 -4.97
CA TYR A 840 26.00 4.09 -5.91
C TYR A 840 25.75 2.68 -6.47
N LEU A 841 24.69 2.01 -6.04
CA LEU A 841 24.33 0.68 -6.52
C LEU A 841 23.35 0.76 -7.69
N ASP A 842 23.40 -0.27 -8.52
CA ASP A 842 22.43 -0.52 -9.57
C ASP A 842 21.05 -0.84 -8.95
N PRO A 843 19.96 -0.31 -9.53
CA PRO A 843 18.61 -0.60 -9.06
C PRO A 843 18.17 -2.05 -9.31
N SER A 844 18.89 -2.77 -10.17
CA SER A 844 18.65 -4.17 -10.51
C SER A 844 19.97 -4.88 -10.75
N PHE A 845 20.03 -6.18 -10.46
CA PHE A 845 21.22 -6.98 -10.77
C PHE A 845 21.55 -6.98 -12.27
N PRO A 846 22.83 -7.04 -12.62
CA PRO A 846 23.24 -7.21 -14.00
C PRO A 846 22.84 -8.58 -14.55
N ASP A 847 22.79 -8.68 -15.88
CA ASP A 847 22.47 -9.94 -16.55
C ASP A 847 23.53 -11.01 -16.32
N TYR A 848 24.81 -10.65 -16.21
CA TYR A 848 25.91 -11.58 -15.98
C TYR A 848 26.59 -11.28 -14.66
N MET A 849 27.20 -12.31 -14.07
CA MET A 849 27.99 -12.14 -12.85
C MET A 849 29.44 -11.77 -13.18
N TYR A 850 29.95 -10.72 -12.53
CA TYR A 850 31.29 -10.17 -12.77
C TYR A 850 32.19 -10.24 -11.53
N PHE A 851 33.48 -10.47 -11.75
CA PHE A 851 34.50 -10.57 -10.71
C PHE A 851 35.71 -9.71 -11.09
N TYR A 852 36.33 -9.07 -10.10
CA TYR A 852 37.68 -8.55 -10.26
C TYR A 852 38.68 -9.72 -10.29
N LEU A 853 39.64 -9.71 -11.21
CA LEU A 853 40.72 -10.69 -11.36
C LEU A 853 42.08 -9.99 -11.17
N TYR A 854 42.85 -10.41 -10.18
CA TYR A 854 44.12 -9.80 -9.81
C TYR A 854 45.09 -10.84 -9.25
N GLY A 855 46.34 -10.46 -9.01
CA GLY A 855 47.35 -11.34 -8.40
C GLY A 855 48.71 -11.24 -9.06
N THR A 856 49.48 -12.33 -8.99
CA THR A 856 50.75 -12.49 -9.69
C THR A 856 50.56 -13.46 -10.87
N LYS A 857 51.62 -13.65 -11.65
CA LYS A 857 51.62 -14.64 -12.73
C LYS A 857 51.35 -16.06 -12.21
N ASP A 858 51.80 -16.37 -11.00
CA ASP A 858 51.73 -17.70 -10.40
C ASP A 858 50.47 -17.89 -9.55
N GLN A 859 50.00 -16.85 -8.85
CA GLN A 859 48.81 -16.91 -8.00
C GLN A 859 47.81 -15.82 -8.41
N LYS A 860 46.66 -16.24 -8.94
CA LYS A 860 45.55 -15.35 -9.35
C LYS A 860 44.39 -15.47 -8.38
N HIS A 861 43.62 -14.41 -8.24
CA HIS A 861 42.55 -14.28 -7.26
C HIS A 861 41.32 -13.63 -7.90
N ILE A 862 40.13 -13.97 -7.40
CA ILE A 862 38.89 -13.31 -7.80
C ILE A 862 38.07 -12.82 -6.62
N GLU A 863 37.39 -11.69 -6.81
CA GLU A 863 36.44 -11.08 -5.87
C GLU A 863 35.20 -10.63 -6.65
N HIS A 864 34.00 -11.02 -6.20
CA HIS A 864 32.73 -10.67 -6.85
C HIS A 864 32.48 -9.16 -6.83
N MET A 865 32.07 -8.56 -7.95
CA MET A 865 31.71 -7.14 -8.00
C MET A 865 30.37 -6.88 -7.30
N LEU A 866 30.37 -6.04 -6.27
CA LEU A 866 29.16 -5.75 -5.48
C LEU A 866 28.44 -4.51 -6.04
N VAL A 867 27.66 -4.71 -7.10
CA VAL A 867 27.00 -3.61 -7.81
C VAL A 867 25.52 -3.42 -7.47
N SER A 868 24.88 -4.39 -6.83
CA SER A 868 23.46 -4.32 -6.40
C SER A 868 23.30 -4.94 -5.00
N SER A 869 22.24 -4.60 -4.27
CA SER A 869 21.92 -5.14 -2.94
C SER A 869 20.48 -5.66 -2.86
N SER A 870 20.15 -6.70 -2.08
CA SER A 870 21.01 -7.58 -1.26
C SER A 870 21.91 -8.50 -2.10
N ASN A 871 23.11 -8.87 -1.66
CA ASN A 871 24.07 -9.62 -2.48
C ASN A 871 24.82 -10.71 -1.69
N ALA A 872 25.79 -11.40 -2.28
CA ALA A 872 26.74 -12.26 -1.60
C ALA A 872 28.18 -11.85 -1.95
N GLN A 873 29.04 -11.74 -0.93
CA GLN A 873 30.48 -11.63 -1.15
C GLN A 873 30.99 -13.01 -1.55
N LEU A 874 31.62 -13.12 -2.72
CA LEU A 874 32.19 -14.37 -3.24
C LEU A 874 33.66 -14.16 -3.59
N THR A 875 34.55 -14.85 -2.89
CA THR A 875 36.01 -14.71 -3.01
C THR A 875 36.65 -16.07 -3.24
N SER A 876 37.62 -16.16 -4.15
CA SER A 876 38.47 -17.36 -4.27
C SER A 876 39.91 -16.97 -4.59
N ASP A 877 40.86 -17.60 -3.90
CA ASP A 877 42.29 -17.41 -4.15
C ASP A 877 42.89 -18.53 -4.98
N GLN A 878 44.07 -18.30 -5.57
CA GLN A 878 44.82 -19.27 -6.36
C GLN A 878 43.96 -19.98 -7.42
N VAL A 879 43.13 -19.21 -8.14
CA VAL A 879 42.32 -19.73 -9.23
C VAL A 879 43.19 -20.18 -10.40
N ASP A 880 42.86 -21.33 -11.00
CA ASP A 880 43.54 -21.82 -12.19
C ASP A 880 42.82 -21.32 -13.44
N LEU A 881 43.48 -20.48 -14.21
CA LEU A 881 42.93 -19.83 -15.39
C LEU A 881 43.58 -20.42 -16.65
N GLN A 882 42.78 -21.13 -17.44
CA GLN A 882 43.17 -21.74 -18.69
C GLN A 882 42.54 -21.00 -19.86
N LEU A 883 43.35 -20.23 -20.59
CA LEU A 883 42.89 -19.46 -21.74
C LEU A 883 42.77 -20.33 -22.98
N SER A 884 41.63 -20.28 -23.65
CA SER A 884 41.39 -20.92 -24.95
C SER A 884 41.56 -19.96 -26.12
N SER A 885 41.55 -18.65 -25.86
CA SER A 885 41.77 -17.59 -26.85
C SER A 885 42.25 -16.28 -26.18
N GLY A 886 42.87 -15.39 -26.94
CA GLY A 886 43.43 -14.13 -26.47
C GLY A 886 44.93 -14.17 -26.13
N SER A 887 45.50 -13.03 -25.75
CA SER A 887 46.89 -12.93 -25.32
C SER A 887 47.08 -13.39 -23.87
N ALA A 888 48.27 -13.89 -23.54
CA ALA A 888 48.62 -14.15 -22.15
C ALA A 888 48.51 -12.87 -21.30
N LEU A 889 47.92 -12.97 -20.11
CA LEU A 889 47.76 -11.84 -19.20
C LEU A 889 49.13 -11.43 -18.67
N SER A 890 49.48 -10.15 -18.79
CA SER A 890 50.74 -9.64 -18.26
C SER A 890 50.66 -9.44 -16.74
N GLU A 891 51.83 -9.40 -16.09
CA GLU A 891 51.89 -9.07 -14.66
C GLU A 891 51.38 -7.65 -14.37
N ALA A 892 51.54 -6.73 -15.34
CA ALA A 892 50.98 -5.38 -15.26
C ALA A 892 49.44 -5.38 -15.32
N ASP A 893 48.84 -6.25 -16.14
CA ASP A 893 47.38 -6.40 -16.21
C ASP A 893 46.82 -6.91 -14.86
N LEU A 894 47.45 -7.96 -14.31
CA LEU A 894 47.05 -8.56 -13.03
C LEU A 894 47.29 -7.62 -11.83
N ALA A 895 48.33 -6.78 -11.89
CA ALA A 895 48.60 -5.77 -10.88
C ALA A 895 47.61 -4.61 -10.92
N LYS A 896 47.06 -4.27 -12.09
CA LYS A 896 46.01 -3.25 -12.25
C LYS A 896 44.63 -3.77 -11.84
N GLY A 897 44.38 -5.06 -12.04
CA GLY A 897 43.07 -5.68 -11.87
C GLY A 897 42.31 -5.71 -13.20
N LEU A 898 41.89 -6.90 -13.60
CA LEU A 898 41.04 -7.18 -14.75
C LEU A 898 39.62 -7.49 -14.29
N ILE A 899 38.69 -7.62 -15.24
CA ILE A 899 37.34 -8.08 -14.94
C ILE A 899 37.07 -9.41 -15.64
N VAL A 900 36.51 -10.35 -14.90
CA VAL A 900 36.06 -11.66 -15.36
C VAL A 900 34.54 -11.67 -15.37
N ARG A 901 33.94 -12.00 -16.50
CA ARG A 901 32.52 -12.32 -16.61
C ARG A 901 32.34 -13.84 -16.60
N LEU A 902 31.38 -14.34 -15.82
CA LEU A 902 30.95 -15.73 -15.91
C LEU A 902 29.94 -15.89 -17.04
N ASP A 903 30.31 -16.57 -18.13
CA ASP A 903 29.53 -16.55 -19.37
C ASP A 903 28.20 -17.32 -19.30
N ASN A 904 28.06 -18.22 -18.33
CA ASN A 904 26.88 -19.07 -18.14
C ASN A 904 26.15 -18.83 -16.81
N ILE A 905 26.54 -17.80 -16.05
CA ILE A 905 25.95 -17.49 -14.75
C ILE A 905 25.37 -16.08 -14.82
N HIS A 906 24.06 -16.01 -14.65
CA HIS A 906 23.30 -14.77 -14.70
C HIS A 906 22.99 -14.30 -13.28
N GLU A 907 23.48 -13.12 -12.91
CA GLU A 907 23.44 -12.64 -11.53
C GLU A 907 22.00 -12.44 -11.04
N ASN A 908 21.18 -11.77 -11.85
CA ASN A 908 19.75 -11.56 -11.62
C ASN A 908 18.91 -12.85 -11.45
N ILE A 909 19.42 -14.02 -11.86
CA ILE A 909 18.75 -15.31 -11.67
C ILE A 909 19.20 -15.98 -10.36
N VAL A 910 20.47 -15.82 -9.98
CA VAL A 910 21.06 -16.56 -8.85
C VAL A 910 21.08 -15.76 -7.56
N LEU A 911 21.02 -14.42 -7.61
CA LEU A 911 21.00 -13.54 -6.45
C LEU A 911 19.64 -12.81 -6.31
N PRO A 912 19.22 -12.50 -5.07
CA PRO A 912 19.95 -12.68 -3.81
C PRO A 912 19.91 -14.14 -3.30
N VAL A 913 21.07 -14.69 -2.91
CA VAL A 913 21.16 -15.95 -2.16
C VAL A 913 21.10 -15.61 -0.68
N LEU A 914 20.05 -16.05 0.01
CA LEU A 914 19.86 -15.76 1.42
C LEU A 914 20.70 -16.69 2.32
N PRO A 915 21.13 -16.19 3.50
CA PRO A 915 21.82 -16.98 4.52
C PRO A 915 21.16 -18.33 4.84
N PRO A 916 21.93 -19.37 5.20
CA PRO A 916 23.39 -19.48 5.22
C PRO A 916 24.00 -19.95 3.88
N ASN A 917 23.28 -19.77 2.76
CA ASN A 917 23.60 -20.49 1.53
C ASN A 917 24.75 -19.83 0.74
N THR A 918 25.71 -20.65 0.32
CA THR A 918 26.63 -20.33 -0.77
C THR A 918 25.95 -20.69 -2.09
N PRO A 919 26.01 -19.85 -3.14
CA PRO A 919 25.54 -20.26 -4.46
C PRO A 919 26.21 -21.57 -4.89
N ALA A 920 25.45 -22.59 -5.30
CA ALA A 920 25.98 -23.93 -5.55
C ALA A 920 27.07 -23.98 -6.64
N PHE A 921 27.12 -22.98 -7.52
CA PHE A 921 28.16 -22.85 -8.55
C PHE A 921 29.50 -22.34 -8.00
N PHE A 922 29.54 -21.81 -6.78
CA PHE A 922 30.73 -21.20 -6.18
C PHE A 922 31.32 -22.12 -5.10
N THR A 923 31.93 -23.22 -5.53
CA THR A 923 32.52 -24.25 -4.66
C THR A 923 33.93 -24.62 -5.10
N ALA A 924 34.79 -25.03 -4.15
CA ALA A 924 36.20 -25.31 -4.42
C ALA A 924 36.40 -26.32 -5.56
N GLY A 925 37.30 -26.00 -6.49
CA GLY A 925 37.60 -26.84 -7.66
C GLY A 925 36.55 -26.81 -8.78
N LYS A 926 35.46 -26.04 -8.65
CA LYS A 926 34.47 -25.87 -9.72
C LYS A 926 35.08 -25.12 -10.91
N GLU A 927 34.81 -25.61 -12.12
CA GLU A 927 35.22 -24.99 -13.37
C GLU A 927 34.09 -24.14 -13.95
N LEU A 928 34.42 -22.90 -14.31
CA LEU A 928 33.51 -21.88 -14.81
C LEU A 928 34.01 -21.36 -16.16
N LYS A 929 33.11 -21.23 -17.14
CA LYS A 929 33.45 -20.58 -18.42
C LYS A 929 33.49 -19.07 -18.23
N VAL A 930 34.57 -18.46 -18.70
CA VAL A 930 34.84 -17.04 -18.44
C VAL A 930 35.30 -16.28 -19.68
N SER A 931 34.93 -15.01 -19.68
CA SER A 931 35.46 -14.00 -20.59
C SER A 931 36.13 -12.88 -19.77
N ILE A 932 37.28 -12.42 -20.22
CA ILE A 932 38.15 -11.49 -19.49
C ILE A 932 38.19 -10.16 -20.24
N PHE A 933 38.08 -9.07 -19.48
CA PHE A 933 38.03 -7.71 -19.96
C PHE A 933 39.09 -6.88 -19.25
N GLN A 934 39.60 -5.87 -19.97
CA GLN A 934 40.28 -4.76 -19.32
C GLN A 934 39.26 -4.04 -18.46
N ASP A 935 39.65 -3.68 -17.24
CA ASP A 935 38.84 -2.81 -16.41
C ASP A 935 38.86 -1.39 -17.02
N PRO A 936 37.72 -0.87 -17.51
CA PRO A 936 37.67 0.46 -18.09
C PRO A 936 37.69 1.56 -17.03
N HIS A 937 37.57 1.20 -15.75
CA HIS A 937 37.38 2.13 -14.65
C HIS A 937 38.65 2.32 -13.82
N ALA A 938 38.75 3.46 -13.14
CA ALA A 938 39.78 3.69 -12.14
C ALA A 938 39.57 2.80 -10.90
N ALA A 939 40.56 2.76 -10.00
CA ALA A 939 40.48 1.97 -8.78
C ALA A 939 39.40 2.47 -7.80
N ASP A 940 39.11 3.77 -7.84
CA ASP A 940 38.15 4.49 -6.99
C ASP A 940 36.79 4.75 -7.66
N ALA A 941 36.55 4.17 -8.84
CA ALA A 941 35.29 4.31 -9.55
C ALA A 941 34.13 3.66 -8.77
N HIS A 942 32.99 4.36 -8.77
CA HIS A 942 31.76 3.97 -8.09
C HIS A 942 30.55 4.64 -8.76
N GLY A 943 29.35 4.16 -8.44
CA GLY A 943 28.10 4.60 -9.06
C GLY A 943 27.42 3.48 -9.85
N PRO A 944 26.16 3.68 -10.25
CA PRO A 944 25.45 2.70 -11.08
C PRO A 944 26.10 2.56 -12.47
N GLY A 945 25.93 1.41 -13.10
CA GLY A 945 26.34 1.13 -14.47
C GLY A 945 27.80 0.68 -14.61
N LEU A 946 28.48 0.26 -13.54
CA LEU A 946 29.88 -0.20 -13.62
C LEU A 946 30.06 -1.40 -14.56
N THR A 947 29.04 -2.22 -14.74
CA THR A 947 29.06 -3.40 -15.62
C THR A 947 28.57 -3.12 -17.04
N ASP A 948 27.92 -1.98 -17.29
CA ASP A 948 27.31 -1.64 -18.58
C ASP A 948 28.30 -1.67 -19.75
N PRO A 949 29.52 -1.09 -19.63
CA PRO A 949 30.50 -1.13 -20.72
C PRO A 949 30.92 -2.56 -21.08
N LEU A 950 30.85 -3.50 -20.14
CA LEU A 950 31.33 -4.87 -20.30
C LEU A 950 30.32 -5.77 -21.03
N SER A 951 29.03 -5.47 -20.90
CA SER A 951 27.95 -6.26 -21.51
C SER A 951 28.09 -6.40 -23.03
N LYS A 952 28.65 -5.37 -23.69
CA LYS A 952 28.84 -5.30 -25.16
C LYS A 952 30.31 -5.28 -25.58
N ALA A 953 31.25 -5.28 -24.63
CA ALA A 953 32.67 -5.25 -24.95
C ALA A 953 33.14 -6.58 -25.58
N THR A 954 34.19 -6.50 -26.40
CA THR A 954 34.90 -7.70 -26.86
C THR A 954 35.91 -8.11 -25.77
N PRO A 955 35.91 -9.37 -25.30
CA PRO A 955 36.87 -9.81 -24.30
C PRO A 955 38.29 -9.83 -24.87
N ILE A 956 39.28 -9.50 -24.03
CA ILE A 956 40.71 -9.60 -24.39
C ILE A 956 41.20 -11.04 -24.40
N ALA A 957 40.54 -11.91 -23.64
CA ALA A 957 40.79 -13.35 -23.58
C ALA A 957 39.54 -14.08 -23.07
N SER A 958 39.43 -15.36 -23.41
CA SER A 958 38.36 -16.23 -22.90
C SER A 958 38.93 -17.61 -22.57
N GLY A 959 38.26 -18.33 -21.67
CA GLY A 959 38.77 -19.61 -21.19
C GLY A 959 37.90 -20.26 -20.11
N THR A 960 38.54 -21.10 -19.32
CA THR A 960 37.97 -21.73 -18.14
C THR A 960 38.72 -21.27 -16.90
N LEU A 961 37.98 -20.87 -15.88
CA LEU A 961 38.50 -20.53 -14.55
C LEU A 961 38.05 -21.62 -13.57
N LYS A 962 39.02 -22.26 -12.91
CA LYS A 962 38.78 -23.22 -11.85
C LYS A 962 38.98 -22.54 -10.50
N LEU A 963 37.95 -22.59 -9.65
CA LEU A 963 38.01 -22.04 -8.29
C LEU A 963 39.09 -22.78 -7.48
N GLY A 964 39.82 -22.02 -6.67
CA GLY A 964 40.89 -22.56 -5.83
C GLY A 964 40.36 -23.40 -4.68
N LYS A 965 41.26 -23.77 -3.76
CA LYS A 965 40.90 -24.54 -2.56
C LYS A 965 40.23 -23.70 -1.48
N MET A 966 40.56 -22.41 -1.38
CA MET A 966 39.78 -21.48 -0.55
C MET A 966 38.74 -20.78 -1.40
N VAL A 967 37.53 -20.89 -0.89
CA VAL A 967 36.34 -20.21 -1.37
C VAL A 967 35.68 -19.61 -0.15
N TYR A 968 35.49 -18.30 -0.16
CA TYR A 968 34.70 -17.58 0.84
C TYR A 968 33.41 -17.13 0.20
N ALA A 969 32.30 -17.35 0.90
CA ALA A 969 30.98 -16.94 0.48
C ALA A 969 30.19 -16.43 1.68
N ASP A 970 29.70 -15.20 1.61
CA ASP A 970 28.97 -14.57 2.70
C ASP A 970 27.82 -13.71 2.19
N SER A 971 26.60 -14.16 2.46
CA SER A 971 25.36 -13.41 2.27
C SER A 971 24.75 -12.94 3.59
N VAL A 972 25.36 -13.29 4.73
CA VAL A 972 24.83 -13.01 6.07
C VAL A 972 25.32 -11.65 6.55
N LEU A 973 26.63 -11.45 6.55
CA LEU A 973 27.24 -10.21 7.02
C LEU A 973 26.94 -9.06 6.07
N LEU A 974 27.10 -9.32 4.77
CA LEU A 974 26.97 -8.32 3.72
C LEU A 974 25.60 -7.66 3.74
N ASN A 975 24.54 -8.46 3.91
CA ASN A 975 23.14 -8.00 4.01
C ASN A 975 22.69 -7.78 5.46
N GLY A 976 23.62 -7.92 6.40
CA GLY A 976 23.33 -8.02 7.82
C GLY A 976 22.73 -6.76 8.40
N ASN A 977 21.68 -6.87 9.23
CA ASN A 977 21.21 -5.73 10.01
C ASN A 977 21.57 -5.93 11.50
N PRO A 978 22.52 -5.15 12.04
CA PRO A 978 22.98 -5.32 13.41
C PRO A 978 22.01 -4.79 14.48
N ALA A 979 20.90 -4.14 14.11
CA ALA A 979 19.97 -3.47 15.04
C ALA A 979 18.52 -4.03 15.02
N LEU A 980 18.32 -5.30 14.63
CA LEU A 980 16.99 -5.92 14.57
C LEU A 980 16.39 -6.19 15.96
N ASP A 981 17.19 -6.66 16.92
CA ASP A 981 16.72 -7.04 18.25
C ASP A 981 16.49 -5.82 19.16
N GLY A 982 15.39 -5.85 19.92
CA GLY A 982 15.07 -4.85 20.96
C GLY A 982 15.99 -4.86 22.19
N THR A 983 17.15 -5.52 22.10
CA THR A 983 18.12 -5.73 23.19
C THR A 983 19.31 -4.78 23.14
N LEU A 984 19.43 -3.92 22.12
CA LEU A 984 20.36 -2.79 22.18
C LEU A 984 19.82 -1.78 23.20
N GLU A 985 20.18 -1.94 24.48
CA GLU A 985 20.12 -0.85 25.44
C GLU A 985 21.07 0.24 24.96
N VAL A 986 20.51 1.29 24.33
CA VAL A 986 21.24 2.45 23.77
C VAL A 986 21.87 3.33 24.88
N ASN A 987 22.15 2.76 26.06
CA ASN A 987 22.84 3.42 27.16
C ASN A 987 24.38 3.30 27.03
N GLU A 988 24.89 2.38 26.21
CA GLU A 988 26.32 2.27 25.91
C GLU A 988 26.60 2.90 24.53
N GLY A 989 27.60 3.78 24.48
CA GLY A 989 27.89 4.59 23.30
C GLY A 989 28.01 3.76 22.02
N VAL A 990 27.39 4.28 20.94
CA VAL A 990 27.39 3.77 19.55
C VAL A 990 28.78 3.34 19.02
N SER A 991 29.87 3.78 19.65
CA SER A 991 31.26 3.53 19.29
C SER A 991 31.93 2.32 19.96
N GLY A 992 31.24 1.56 20.84
CA GLY A 992 31.89 0.52 21.66
C GLY A 992 31.92 -0.89 21.05
N ASN A 993 31.06 -1.19 20.08
CA ASN A 993 30.91 -2.55 19.56
C ASN A 993 31.90 -2.85 18.44
N THR A 994 32.77 -3.83 18.67
CA THR A 994 33.69 -4.43 17.70
C THR A 994 32.94 -5.11 16.55
N LEU A 995 33.60 -5.32 15.40
CA LEU A 995 33.14 -6.13 14.28
C LEU A 995 32.70 -7.51 14.74
N GLU A 996 33.42 -8.11 15.70
CA GLU A 996 33.05 -9.41 16.29
C GLU A 996 31.67 -9.38 16.95
N GLU A 997 31.39 -8.34 17.75
CA GLU A 997 30.10 -8.18 18.40
C GLU A 997 28.98 -7.94 17.37
N ARG A 998 29.26 -7.17 16.31
CA ARG A 998 28.31 -6.90 15.21
C ARG A 998 28.07 -8.12 14.34
N LEU A 999 29.11 -8.89 14.03
CA LEU A 999 29.03 -10.19 13.36
C LEU A 999 28.16 -11.14 14.18
N THR A 1000 28.37 -11.16 15.49
CA THR A 1000 27.59 -11.98 16.41
C THR A 1000 26.14 -11.56 16.44
N ALA A 1001 25.83 -10.26 16.52
CA ALA A 1001 24.47 -9.74 16.47
C ALA A 1001 23.79 -10.10 15.14
N THR A 1002 24.46 -9.85 14.02
CA THR A 1002 23.96 -10.18 12.68
C THR A 1002 23.69 -11.67 12.54
N ARG A 1003 24.66 -12.53 12.89
CA ARG A 1003 24.49 -13.98 12.80
C ARG A 1003 23.39 -14.50 13.72
N ARG A 1004 23.19 -13.94 14.91
CA ARG A 1004 22.03 -14.29 15.76
C ARG A 1004 20.70 -13.99 15.05
N ASN A 1005 20.62 -12.88 14.34
CA ASN A 1005 19.39 -12.47 13.65
C ASN A 1005 19.07 -13.36 12.44
N PHE A 1006 20.09 -13.87 11.74
CA PHE A 1006 19.93 -14.76 10.57
C PHE A 1006 20.06 -16.26 10.90
N VAL A 1007 20.48 -16.62 12.11
CA VAL A 1007 20.69 -18.01 12.58
C VAL A 1007 19.98 -18.23 13.92
N ALA A 1008 18.94 -17.44 14.25
CA ALA A 1008 18.11 -17.70 15.42
C ALA A 1008 17.72 -19.18 15.39
N GLU A 1009 18.00 -19.88 16.49
CA GLU A 1009 18.19 -21.35 16.62
C GLU A 1009 16.96 -22.22 16.30
N ASP A 1010 15.92 -21.61 15.73
CA ASP A 1010 14.83 -22.29 15.07
C ASP A 1010 14.65 -21.65 13.70
N ASN A 1011 14.64 -22.46 12.63
CA ASN A 1011 14.38 -22.05 11.25
C ASN A 1011 13.09 -21.19 11.08
N GLN A 1012 12.29 -21.01 12.13
CA GLN A 1012 11.06 -20.22 12.21
C GLN A 1012 11.26 -18.69 12.05
N HIS A 1013 12.37 -18.09 12.49
CA HIS A 1013 12.51 -16.62 12.44
C HIS A 1013 12.98 -16.10 11.07
N VAL A 1014 13.90 -16.80 10.42
CA VAL A 1014 14.24 -16.55 9.00
C VAL A 1014 13.03 -16.88 8.10
N ASP A 1015 12.23 -17.90 8.47
CA ASP A 1015 10.96 -18.19 7.80
C ASP A 1015 9.89 -17.12 8.01
N SER A 1016 9.85 -16.39 9.14
CA SER A 1016 8.79 -15.40 9.38
C SER A 1016 8.87 -14.15 8.50
N TYR A 1017 10.08 -13.78 8.07
CA TYR A 1017 10.29 -12.65 7.17
C TYR A 1017 9.99 -13.03 5.71
N TYR A 1018 10.11 -14.32 5.33
CA TYR A 1018 10.10 -14.74 3.91
C TYR A 1018 9.13 -15.86 3.53
N LYS A 1019 8.57 -16.62 4.48
CA LYS A 1019 7.48 -17.57 4.25
C LYS A 1019 6.17 -17.02 4.81
N ARG A 1020 5.26 -16.70 3.89
CA ARG A 1020 3.80 -16.72 4.14
C ARG A 1020 3.29 -18.12 4.59
N ARG A 1021 4.16 -19.13 4.67
CA ARG A 1021 3.84 -20.55 4.84
C ARG A 1021 3.74 -20.99 6.31
N ASP A 1022 4.40 -20.30 7.25
CA ASP A 1022 4.28 -20.60 8.69
C ASP A 1022 3.05 -19.97 9.36
N LYS A 1023 2.41 -19.00 8.71
CA LYS A 1023 1.13 -18.44 9.17
C LYS A 1023 0.05 -19.52 9.32
N GLN A 1024 0.11 -20.59 8.51
CA GLN A 1024 -0.86 -21.69 8.57
C GLN A 1024 -0.65 -22.62 9.77
N ALA A 1025 0.60 -22.82 10.21
CA ALA A 1025 0.94 -23.62 11.38
C ALA A 1025 0.68 -22.83 12.68
N ALA A 1026 1.06 -21.56 12.72
CA ALA A 1026 0.73 -20.65 13.83
C ALA A 1026 -0.79 -20.47 13.97
N TRP A 1027 -1.51 -20.29 12.84
CA TRP A 1027 -2.97 -20.24 12.82
C TRP A 1027 -3.61 -21.54 13.34
N ARG A 1028 -3.18 -22.70 12.84
CA ARG A 1028 -3.70 -23.99 13.32
C ARG A 1028 -3.42 -24.20 14.80
N HIS A 1029 -2.20 -23.90 15.25
CA HIS A 1029 -1.83 -24.02 16.66
C HIS A 1029 -2.64 -23.04 17.54
N TYR A 1030 -2.88 -21.82 17.09
CA TYR A 1030 -3.73 -20.85 17.79
C TYR A 1030 -5.18 -21.32 17.86
N VAL A 1031 -5.76 -21.80 16.76
CA VAL A 1031 -7.11 -22.38 16.74
C VAL A 1031 -7.17 -23.60 17.66
N GLU A 1032 -6.19 -24.51 17.59
CA GLU A 1032 -6.11 -25.71 18.42
C GLU A 1032 -5.91 -25.40 19.92
N LYS A 1033 -5.25 -24.29 20.25
CA LYS A 1033 -4.95 -23.90 21.64
C LYS A 1033 -6.00 -23.00 22.28
N ASN A 1034 -6.62 -22.11 21.50
CA ASN A 1034 -7.46 -21.02 22.01
C ASN A 1034 -8.91 -21.05 21.49
N LEU A 1035 -9.20 -21.78 20.41
CA LEU A 1035 -10.55 -21.88 19.81
C LEU A 1035 -11.02 -23.34 19.63
N SER A 1036 -10.31 -24.32 20.17
CA SER A 1036 -10.55 -25.76 19.93
C SER A 1036 -11.77 -26.31 20.67
N SER A 1037 -12.31 -25.58 21.63
CA SER A 1037 -13.58 -25.90 22.29
C SER A 1037 -14.78 -25.73 21.37
N ILE A 1038 -14.62 -25.06 20.21
CA ILE A 1038 -15.71 -24.63 19.31
C ILE A 1038 -16.05 -25.71 18.24
N GLY A 1039 -15.41 -26.88 18.26
CA GLY A 1039 -15.67 -27.95 17.30
C GLY A 1039 -15.91 -29.31 17.94
N HIS A 1040 -16.91 -30.04 17.45
CA HIS A 1040 -16.99 -31.49 17.69
C HIS A 1040 -15.63 -32.13 17.44
N ASP A 1041 -15.19 -32.94 18.40
CA ASP A 1041 -13.98 -33.75 18.31
C ASP A 1041 -14.00 -34.57 17.01
N THR A 1042 -13.30 -34.07 15.99
CA THR A 1042 -13.10 -34.80 14.72
C THR A 1042 -11.98 -35.82 14.86
N ALA A 1043 -11.47 -36.10 16.07
CA ALA A 1043 -10.72 -37.31 16.36
C ALA A 1043 -11.66 -38.52 16.32
N GLY A 1044 -12.12 -38.85 15.11
CA GLY A 1044 -12.57 -40.19 14.77
C GLY A 1044 -11.51 -41.17 15.22
N VAL A 1045 -11.86 -41.97 16.23
CA VAL A 1045 -11.40 -43.33 16.51
C VAL A 1045 -10.19 -43.73 15.68
N ARG A 1046 -8.97 -43.45 16.17
CA ARG A 1046 -7.78 -44.17 15.69
C ARG A 1046 -7.93 -45.61 16.18
N PRO A 1047 -8.00 -46.63 15.29
CA PRO A 1047 -7.94 -48.00 15.75
C PRO A 1047 -6.55 -48.23 16.33
N GLN A 1048 -6.50 -48.72 17.57
CA GLN A 1048 -5.28 -49.23 18.20
C GLN A 1048 -4.63 -50.22 17.23
N ARG A 1049 -3.50 -49.83 16.63
CA ARG A 1049 -2.60 -50.78 15.98
C ARG A 1049 -1.94 -51.58 17.09
N SER A 1050 -2.42 -52.80 17.28
CA SER A 1050 -1.76 -53.83 18.06
C SER A 1050 -0.35 -54.05 17.51
N HIS A 1051 0.65 -53.95 18.40
CA HIS A 1051 1.97 -54.50 18.17
C HIS A 1051 1.88 -56.00 17.94
N HIS A 1052 2.31 -56.50 16.78
CA HIS A 1052 2.89 -57.83 16.66
C HIS A 1052 3.93 -57.86 15.53
N HIS A 1053 5.16 -58.14 15.99
CA HIS A 1053 6.40 -58.58 15.33
C HIS A 1053 6.96 -57.82 14.13
#